data_AF-A0A1U7GLI1-F1
#
_entry.id   AF-A0A1U7GLI1-F1
#
_cell.length_a   1.000
_cell.length_b   1.000
_cell.length_c   1.000
_cell.angle_alpha   90.00
_cell.angle_beta   90.00
_cell.angle_gamma   90.00
#
_symmetry.space_group_name_H-M   'P 1'
#
loop_
_entity.id
_entity.type
_entity.pdbx_description
1 polymer ?
#
loop_
_entity_poly.entity_id
_entity_poly.type
_entity_poly.pdbx_seq_one_letter_code
_entity_poly.pdbx_strand_id
1 'polypeptide(L)'
;MNLRLKWLFGLSLALGAPATAAEPPEVEAGFRFPTVRADHPHARALLANALRYIAPENRIFDAESGYPFEGWNQDPEKGIFLRSFTQLTAIGQGMEVLTHVAAGRCDTPFLTRREAFERLAHQTRSLLKDQADPTLSADGLLGNFLDLATGKRLGPLASDVERENLAAALGPEKADAAWKALAARGWIKPRKDGREAEVVRSPTYGWEHFRDELEPFKDNDAKRKIMDVLDRRVVMTVFVDNANLSSSLARCIGALSHPEVSDAPEAVALRRDLEHFLEAQREGYAKLYDPAAGQFYFGRDATRDRLFGWHDLEGKWVDGHVDYLVNEFRGPATFVVLRYGLPLDAIRNLGFKVRPYKAADGATRHVLAPWEGSAFQGLGFELAMTELDRPSWRRLLEDFVAVEIDYSTRNKLPGFLSESYSGRGMQYTGSIGIPEITVSPEPRITDAPSLYTLGPAYAVAPAEVEPFLAADWPTISTLLTDHGPWEGYDATNKVPITFQTSAHTFSLILGLLGTASDHMRVYLETKDLARGLDDVFHAGAGADLLSDAASAFAWDAKENPIESGRDGAAFFARSPRIAEPGAAFVAKDEAGFELSGTVLTLRYRLGSDPTPAKIALKPVATATNAGPGIIPTEIVIDLARGGSGEVSVQLPATPGLARVKEVVLTFAKSAAGKPLDLTILGLSATPLR
;
A
#
# COMPACT_ATOMS: atom_id res chain seq x y z
N MET A 1 -42.29 49.98 33.89
CA MET A 1 -41.26 50.17 32.86
C MET A 1 -39.91 50.29 33.56
N ASN A 2 -39.31 49.14 33.89
CA ASN A 2 -37.94 48.91 34.38
C ASN A 2 -37.83 47.47 34.93
N LEU A 3 -36.79 46.76 34.50
CA LEU A 3 -35.92 45.84 35.26
C LEU A 3 -36.50 44.85 36.31
N ARG A 4 -36.30 43.53 36.09
CA ARG A 4 -35.47 42.57 36.90
C ARG A 4 -35.97 41.10 36.86
N LEU A 5 -35.08 40.22 36.39
CA LEU A 5 -34.52 39.01 37.04
C LEU A 5 -35.43 38.16 37.97
N LYS A 6 -35.64 36.86 37.67
CA LYS A 6 -35.06 35.69 38.41
C LYS A 6 -35.67 34.30 38.05
N TRP A 7 -34.78 33.37 37.63
CA TRP A 7 -34.69 31.91 37.94
C TRP A 7 -35.79 30.91 37.50
N LEU A 8 -35.58 29.60 37.36
CA LEU A 8 -34.51 28.68 36.87
C LEU A 8 -35.04 27.23 37.10
N PHE A 9 -34.46 26.26 36.38
CA PHE A 9 -34.44 24.80 36.58
C PHE A 9 -35.59 23.90 36.11
N GLY A 10 -35.23 22.94 35.24
CA GLY A 10 -36.00 21.73 34.99
C GLY A 10 -35.69 20.98 33.69
N LEU A 11 -34.42 20.79 33.29
CA LEU A 11 -34.08 19.75 32.31
C LEU A 11 -32.97 18.86 32.89
N SER A 12 -33.37 17.67 33.31
CA SER A 12 -32.48 16.59 33.69
C SER A 12 -31.73 16.10 32.46
N LEU A 13 -30.40 16.22 32.47
CA LEU A 13 -29.50 15.47 31.62
C LEU A 13 -29.62 13.99 32.00
N ALA A 14 -30.30 13.21 31.16
CA ALA A 14 -30.16 11.76 31.19
C ALA A 14 -28.77 11.41 30.66
N LEU A 15 -27.81 11.26 31.57
CA LEU A 15 -26.57 10.55 31.31
C LEU A 15 -26.97 9.11 30.95
N GLY A 16 -26.84 8.75 29.67
CA GLY A 16 -26.98 7.35 29.24
C GLY A 16 -25.99 6.50 30.04
N ALA A 17 -26.50 5.43 30.64
CA ALA A 17 -25.65 4.44 31.30
C ALA A 17 -24.62 3.89 30.29
N PRO A 18 -23.37 3.62 30.69
CA PRO A 18 -22.41 2.94 29.83
C PRO A 18 -23.02 1.61 29.42
N ALA A 19 -22.96 1.30 28.11
CA ALA A 19 -23.31 -0.02 27.61
C ALA A 19 -22.52 -1.05 28.43
N THR A 20 -23.21 -2.01 29.05
CA THR A 20 -22.58 -3.15 29.69
C THR A 20 -21.65 -3.80 28.68
N ALA A 21 -20.35 -3.78 28.94
CA ALA A 21 -19.35 -4.43 28.10
C ALA A 21 -19.79 -5.88 27.89
N ALA A 22 -19.89 -6.30 26.62
CA ALA A 22 -20.18 -7.69 26.28
C ALA A 22 -19.11 -8.59 26.93
N GLU A 23 -19.50 -9.81 27.30
CA GLU A 23 -18.53 -10.79 27.77
C GLU A 23 -17.45 -11.00 26.70
N PRO A 24 -16.17 -11.14 27.09
CA PRO A 24 -15.10 -11.36 26.13
C PRO A 24 -15.37 -12.62 25.29
N PRO A 25 -15.07 -12.59 23.98
CA PRO A 25 -15.27 -13.76 23.14
C PRO A 25 -14.36 -14.92 23.59
N GLU A 26 -14.94 -16.12 23.65
CA GLU A 26 -14.17 -17.34 23.88
C GLU A 26 -13.53 -17.83 22.58
N VAL A 27 -12.31 -18.36 22.68
CA VAL A 27 -11.61 -19.01 21.57
C VAL A 27 -11.78 -20.52 21.70
N GLU A 28 -12.25 -21.16 20.62
CA GLU A 28 -12.45 -22.60 20.59
C GLU A 28 -11.17 -23.39 20.89
N ALA A 29 -11.35 -24.59 21.44
CA ALA A 29 -10.24 -25.50 21.72
C ALA A 29 -9.50 -25.89 20.43
N GLY A 30 -8.17 -26.00 20.52
CA GLY A 30 -7.30 -26.39 19.40
C GLY A 30 -6.61 -25.22 18.69
N PHE A 31 -7.05 -23.98 18.93
CA PHE A 31 -6.31 -22.80 18.50
C PHE A 31 -5.24 -22.41 19.54
N ARG A 32 -4.03 -22.11 19.06
CA ARG A 32 -2.96 -21.56 19.90
C ARG A 32 -2.16 -20.50 19.16
N PHE A 33 -2.05 -19.32 19.78
CA PHE A 33 -1.33 -18.16 19.24
C PHE A 33 -0.28 -17.71 20.27
N PRO A 34 0.96 -18.24 20.23
CA PRO A 34 2.03 -17.88 21.17
C PRO A 34 2.42 -16.41 21.14
N THR A 35 2.27 -15.74 19.99
CA THR A 35 2.69 -14.34 19.79
C THR A 35 1.57 -13.33 20.10
N VAL A 36 0.33 -13.80 20.24
CA VAL A 36 -0.82 -12.96 20.57
C VAL A 36 -1.08 -13.02 22.07
N ARG A 37 -1.03 -11.86 22.72
CA ARG A 37 -1.22 -11.72 24.17
C ARG A 37 -2.52 -12.40 24.64
N ALA A 38 -2.44 -13.14 25.75
CA ALA A 38 -3.57 -13.92 26.26
C ALA A 38 -4.71 -13.06 26.83
N ASP A 39 -4.38 -11.85 27.28
CA ASP A 39 -5.33 -10.85 27.78
C ASP A 39 -5.99 -10.03 26.66
N HIS A 40 -5.76 -10.37 25.39
CA HIS A 40 -6.37 -9.73 24.22
C HIS A 40 -7.40 -10.68 23.55
N PRO A 41 -8.56 -10.93 24.18
CA PRO A 41 -9.52 -11.93 23.72
C PRO A 41 -10.12 -11.62 22.34
N HIS A 42 -10.35 -10.34 21.98
CA HIS A 42 -10.99 -10.00 20.72
C HIS A 42 -10.04 -10.21 19.53
N ALA A 43 -8.77 -9.81 19.66
CA ALA A 43 -7.74 -10.11 18.67
C ALA A 43 -7.59 -11.62 18.45
N ARG A 44 -7.59 -12.41 19.53
CA ARG A 44 -7.48 -13.88 19.45
C ARG A 44 -8.72 -14.51 18.81
N ALA A 45 -9.92 -14.04 19.11
CA ALA A 45 -11.15 -14.53 18.51
C ALA A 45 -11.23 -14.20 17.01
N LEU A 46 -10.83 -12.98 16.62
CA LEU A 46 -10.73 -12.58 15.21
C LEU A 46 -9.71 -13.44 14.46
N LEU A 47 -8.52 -13.66 15.03
CA LEU A 47 -7.49 -14.53 14.45
C LEU A 47 -7.97 -15.97 14.30
N ALA A 48 -8.63 -16.53 15.32
CA ALA A 48 -9.19 -17.87 15.28
C ALA A 48 -10.24 -18.03 14.18
N ASN A 49 -11.13 -17.05 14.02
CA ASN A 49 -12.08 -17.06 12.91
C ASN A 49 -11.38 -16.95 11.56
N ALA A 50 -10.42 -16.03 11.40
CA ALA A 50 -9.67 -15.87 10.16
C ALA A 50 -8.93 -17.16 9.74
N LEU A 51 -8.36 -17.90 10.68
CA LEU A 51 -7.71 -19.19 10.42
C LEU A 51 -8.67 -20.31 9.99
N ARG A 52 -9.99 -20.14 10.10
CA ARG A 52 -10.95 -21.06 9.46
C ARG A 52 -10.85 -21.01 7.94
N TYR A 53 -10.38 -19.90 7.37
CA TYR A 53 -10.26 -19.74 5.93
C TYR A 53 -9.40 -20.84 5.27
N ILE A 54 -8.36 -21.32 5.97
CA ILE A 54 -7.48 -22.39 5.49
C ILE A 54 -8.00 -23.81 5.78
N ALA A 55 -9.16 -23.94 6.44
CA ALA A 55 -9.74 -25.24 6.77
C ALA A 55 -10.04 -26.04 5.47
N PRO A 56 -9.73 -27.35 5.41
CA PRO A 56 -9.86 -28.15 4.19
C PRO A 56 -11.25 -28.11 3.53
N GLU A 57 -12.31 -28.05 4.34
CA GLU A 57 -13.71 -27.96 3.90
C GLU A 57 -14.01 -26.70 3.08
N ASN A 58 -13.27 -25.61 3.34
CA ASN A 58 -13.44 -24.35 2.63
C ASN A 58 -12.78 -24.36 1.25
N ARG A 59 -11.92 -25.35 0.95
CA ARG A 59 -11.32 -25.57 -0.38
C ARG A 59 -10.75 -24.29 -0.98
N ILE A 60 -10.10 -23.45 -0.17
CA ILE A 60 -9.55 -22.19 -0.65
C ILE A 60 -8.26 -22.40 -1.46
N PHE A 61 -7.59 -23.53 -1.28
CA PHE A 61 -6.43 -23.91 -2.08
C PHE A 61 -6.86 -24.76 -3.27
N ASP A 62 -6.40 -24.38 -4.46
CA ASP A 62 -6.51 -25.17 -5.68
C ASP A 62 -5.78 -26.51 -5.51
N ALA A 63 -6.42 -27.60 -5.92
CA ALA A 63 -5.91 -28.94 -5.71
C ALA A 63 -4.71 -29.28 -6.62
N GLU A 64 -4.58 -28.64 -7.78
CA GLU A 64 -3.50 -28.93 -8.72
C GLU A 64 -2.20 -28.24 -8.32
N SER A 65 -2.28 -26.94 -8.04
CA SER A 65 -1.13 -26.09 -7.73
C SER A 65 -0.84 -25.98 -6.24
N GLY A 66 -1.87 -26.17 -5.40
CA GLY A 66 -1.83 -25.82 -4.00
C GLY A 66 -2.00 -24.33 -3.74
N TYR A 67 -2.09 -23.45 -4.75
CA TYR A 67 -2.23 -22.01 -4.55
C TYR A 67 -3.60 -21.63 -3.98
N PRO A 68 -3.68 -20.59 -3.13
CA PRO A 68 -4.98 -20.08 -2.71
C PRO A 68 -5.68 -19.43 -3.90
N PHE A 69 -6.98 -19.66 -4.06
CA PHE A 69 -7.82 -18.86 -4.96
C PHE A 69 -7.83 -17.39 -4.53
N GLU A 70 -8.23 -16.48 -5.41
CA GLU A 70 -8.33 -15.06 -5.10
C GLU A 70 -9.24 -14.80 -3.92
N GLY A 71 -10.32 -15.57 -3.75
CA GLY A 71 -11.24 -15.29 -2.67
C GLY A 71 -12.55 -16.07 -2.65
N TRP A 72 -13.47 -15.58 -1.83
CA TRP A 72 -14.84 -16.03 -1.69
C TRP A 72 -15.83 -14.90 -2.00
N ASN A 73 -16.89 -15.21 -2.74
CA ASN A 73 -18.07 -14.35 -2.89
C ASN A 73 -19.37 -15.16 -2.84
N GLN A 74 -20.45 -14.57 -2.31
CA GLN A 74 -21.72 -15.28 -2.05
C GLN A 74 -22.64 -15.48 -3.27
N ASP A 75 -22.24 -15.09 -4.48
CA ASP A 75 -23.07 -15.30 -5.67
C ASP A 75 -22.23 -15.32 -6.96
N PRO A 76 -21.67 -16.48 -7.35
CA PRO A 76 -20.89 -16.60 -8.58
C PRO A 76 -21.72 -16.31 -9.85
N GLU A 77 -23.06 -16.36 -9.79
CA GLU A 77 -23.92 -16.10 -10.95
C GLU A 77 -24.03 -14.59 -11.27
N LYS A 78 -23.63 -13.71 -10.34
CA LYS A 78 -23.69 -12.25 -10.49
C LYS A 78 -22.43 -11.59 -11.07
N GLY A 79 -21.37 -12.35 -11.35
CA GLY A 79 -20.18 -11.84 -12.03
C GLY A 79 -18.87 -12.50 -11.61
N ILE A 80 -17.90 -11.71 -11.13
CA ILE A 80 -16.52 -12.19 -10.86
C ILE A 80 -16.56 -13.40 -9.92
N PHE A 81 -16.01 -14.52 -10.36
CA PHE A 81 -15.87 -15.72 -9.54
C PHE A 81 -14.47 -15.75 -8.93
N LEU A 82 -14.33 -15.41 -7.65
CA LEU A 82 -13.01 -15.32 -7.01
C LEU A 82 -12.31 -16.67 -6.83
N ARG A 83 -12.98 -17.78 -7.20
CA ARG A 83 -12.41 -19.13 -7.25
C ARG A 83 -11.94 -19.57 -8.64
N SER A 84 -11.90 -18.67 -9.63
CA SER A 84 -11.37 -18.98 -10.96
C SER A 84 -9.91 -18.58 -11.16
N PHE A 85 -9.28 -17.85 -10.24
CA PHE A 85 -7.93 -17.34 -10.41
C PHE A 85 -7.23 -17.12 -9.06
N THR A 86 -5.97 -16.71 -9.10
CA THR A 86 -5.15 -16.30 -7.95
C THR A 86 -4.21 -15.15 -8.34
N GLN A 87 -3.58 -14.54 -7.35
CA GLN A 87 -2.56 -13.51 -7.48
C GLN A 87 -1.31 -13.84 -6.67
N LEU A 88 -0.15 -13.31 -7.08
CA LEU A 88 1.14 -13.65 -6.45
C LEU A 88 1.22 -13.25 -4.97
N THR A 89 0.63 -12.11 -4.61
CA THR A 89 0.58 -11.65 -3.21
C THR A 89 -0.14 -12.68 -2.32
N ALA A 90 -1.30 -13.19 -2.76
CA ALA A 90 -2.05 -14.21 -2.06
C ALA A 90 -1.28 -15.54 -1.95
N ILE A 91 -0.56 -15.94 -3.01
CA ILE A 91 0.30 -17.13 -2.98
C ILE A 91 1.37 -16.99 -1.90
N GLY A 92 2.10 -15.86 -1.88
CA GLY A 92 3.15 -15.60 -0.90
C GLY A 92 2.63 -15.63 0.54
N GLN A 93 1.53 -14.93 0.81
CA GLN A 93 0.95 -14.90 2.16
C GLN A 93 0.33 -16.24 2.57
N GLY A 94 -0.27 -16.97 1.63
CA GLY A 94 -0.75 -18.33 1.88
C GLY A 94 0.38 -19.27 2.28
N MET A 95 1.54 -19.16 1.61
CA MET A 95 2.76 -19.88 1.98
C MET A 95 3.26 -19.50 3.37
N GLU A 96 3.20 -18.21 3.72
CA GLU A 96 3.56 -17.76 5.07
C GLU A 96 2.63 -18.34 6.12
N VAL A 97 1.31 -18.33 5.93
CA VAL A 97 0.37 -18.91 6.90
C VAL A 97 0.66 -20.41 7.11
N LEU A 98 0.91 -21.16 6.03
CA LEU A 98 1.33 -22.57 6.13
C LEU A 98 2.65 -22.71 6.88
N THR A 99 3.60 -21.81 6.63
CA THR A 99 4.90 -21.80 7.32
C THR A 99 4.74 -21.52 8.82
N HIS A 100 3.82 -20.64 9.22
CA HIS A 100 3.55 -20.39 10.65
C HIS A 100 3.01 -21.64 11.35
N VAL A 101 2.13 -22.40 10.69
CA VAL A 101 1.66 -23.68 11.23
C VAL A 101 2.80 -24.69 11.29
N ALA A 102 3.57 -24.85 10.21
CA ALA A 102 4.70 -25.78 10.15
C ALA A 102 5.77 -25.48 11.22
N ALA A 103 6.10 -24.19 11.41
CA ALA A 103 7.05 -23.72 12.41
C ALA A 103 6.50 -23.68 13.85
N GLY A 104 5.20 -23.95 14.04
CA GLY A 104 4.57 -23.89 15.36
C GLY A 104 4.41 -22.48 15.93
N ARG A 105 4.38 -21.46 15.06
CA ARG A 105 4.08 -20.06 15.40
C ARG A 105 2.57 -19.83 15.53
N CYS A 106 1.75 -20.72 15.00
CA CYS A 106 0.34 -20.87 15.38
C CYS A 106 -0.06 -22.35 15.27
N ASP A 107 -1.06 -22.76 16.06
CA ASP A 107 -1.70 -24.07 15.90
C ASP A 107 -3.19 -23.85 15.58
N THR A 108 -3.73 -24.72 14.72
CA THR A 108 -5.15 -24.73 14.32
C THR A 108 -5.73 -26.14 14.47
N PRO A 109 -7.04 -26.31 14.69
CA PRO A 109 -7.66 -27.64 14.75
C PRO A 109 -7.78 -28.33 13.38
N PHE A 110 -7.54 -27.62 12.27
CA PHE A 110 -7.82 -28.09 10.91
C PHE A 110 -6.57 -28.55 10.15
N LEU A 111 -5.39 -28.13 10.59
CA LEU A 111 -4.13 -28.36 9.89
C LEU A 111 -3.02 -28.69 10.88
N THR A 112 -2.47 -29.90 10.77
CA THR A 112 -1.29 -30.32 11.54
C THR A 112 0.00 -29.74 10.94
N ARG A 113 1.07 -29.69 11.73
CA ARG A 113 2.38 -29.22 11.25
C ARG A 113 2.93 -30.01 10.07
N ARG A 114 2.73 -31.33 10.09
CA ARG A 114 3.16 -32.22 8.99
C ARG A 114 2.40 -31.91 7.70
N GLU A 115 1.07 -31.76 7.77
CA GLU A 115 0.27 -31.39 6.61
C GLU A 115 0.63 -29.99 6.09
N ALA A 116 0.97 -29.06 6.98
CA ALA A 116 1.46 -27.74 6.58
C ALA A 116 2.78 -27.83 5.79
N PHE A 117 3.74 -28.66 6.23
CA PHE A 117 4.97 -28.93 5.47
C PHE A 117 4.67 -29.56 4.09
N GLU A 118 3.76 -30.53 4.03
CA GLU A 118 3.38 -31.21 2.77
C GLU A 118 2.76 -30.22 1.76
N ARG A 119 1.86 -29.34 2.22
CA ARG A 119 1.23 -28.30 1.39
C ARG A 119 2.23 -27.25 0.95
N LEU A 120 3.11 -26.80 1.84
CA LEU A 120 4.15 -25.83 1.50
C LEU A 120 5.14 -26.39 0.46
N ALA A 121 5.50 -27.68 0.57
CA ALA A 121 6.31 -28.36 -0.43
C ALA A 121 5.60 -28.50 -1.78
N HIS A 122 4.28 -28.70 -1.78
CA HIS A 122 3.49 -28.70 -3.01
C HIS A 122 3.48 -27.32 -3.68
N GLN A 123 3.15 -26.25 -2.95
CA GLN A 123 3.16 -24.88 -3.47
C GLN A 123 4.55 -24.49 -3.99
N THR A 124 5.63 -24.86 -3.29
CA THR A 124 7.01 -24.59 -3.73
C THR A 124 7.35 -25.29 -5.05
N ARG A 125 6.92 -26.54 -5.23
CA ARG A 125 7.10 -27.26 -6.52
C ARG A 125 6.32 -26.60 -7.64
N SER A 126 5.11 -26.13 -7.38
CA SER A 126 4.29 -25.41 -8.35
C SER A 126 4.98 -24.10 -8.76
N LEU A 127 5.51 -23.32 -7.79
CA LEU A 127 6.23 -22.08 -8.06
C LEU A 127 7.43 -22.30 -8.98
N LEU A 128 8.27 -23.28 -8.67
CA LEU A 128 9.44 -23.62 -9.48
C LEU A 128 9.05 -24.08 -10.89
N LYS A 129 7.96 -24.84 -11.03
CA LYS A 129 7.44 -25.27 -12.32
C LYS A 129 6.94 -24.09 -13.14
N ASP A 130 6.16 -23.21 -12.52
CA ASP A 130 5.55 -22.06 -13.20
C ASP A 130 6.62 -21.01 -13.54
N GLN A 131 7.66 -20.85 -12.72
CA GLN A 131 8.80 -19.98 -13.02
C GLN A 131 9.59 -20.43 -14.24
N ALA A 132 9.61 -21.73 -14.52
CA ALA A 132 10.24 -22.30 -15.70
C ALA A 132 9.33 -22.29 -16.95
N ASP A 133 8.06 -21.92 -16.82
CA ASP A 133 7.09 -21.91 -17.93
C ASP A 133 7.03 -20.51 -18.57
N PRO A 134 7.50 -20.33 -19.83
CA PRO A 134 7.51 -19.02 -20.49
C PRO A 134 6.11 -18.48 -20.81
N THR A 135 5.05 -19.27 -20.61
CA THR A 135 3.66 -18.82 -20.73
C THR A 135 3.09 -18.25 -19.43
N LEU A 136 3.82 -18.40 -18.32
CA LEU A 136 3.46 -17.96 -16.97
C LEU A 136 4.51 -17.05 -16.34
N SER A 137 5.73 -17.04 -16.87
CA SER A 137 6.86 -16.27 -16.35
C SER A 137 7.64 -15.57 -17.46
N ALA A 138 8.39 -14.55 -17.08
CA ALA A 138 9.40 -13.91 -17.92
C ALA A 138 10.56 -13.46 -17.05
N ASP A 139 11.79 -13.76 -17.49
CA ASP A 139 13.02 -13.33 -16.81
C ASP A 139 13.09 -13.75 -15.32
N GLY A 140 12.47 -14.90 -15.01
CA GLY A 140 12.37 -15.45 -13.65
C GLY A 140 11.24 -14.86 -12.79
N LEU A 141 10.56 -13.81 -13.24
CA LEU A 141 9.39 -13.23 -12.58
C LEU A 141 8.10 -13.90 -13.08
N LEU A 142 7.12 -14.08 -12.19
CA LEU A 142 5.83 -14.66 -12.55
C LEU A 142 4.85 -13.59 -13.03
N GLY A 143 3.88 -14.03 -13.85
CA GLY A 143 2.68 -13.25 -14.16
C GLY A 143 1.88 -12.93 -12.90
N ASN A 144 1.42 -11.69 -12.76
CA ASN A 144 0.80 -11.20 -11.53
C ASN A 144 -0.51 -11.93 -11.14
N PHE A 145 -1.29 -12.36 -12.13
CA PHE A 145 -2.48 -13.20 -11.95
C PHE A 145 -2.33 -14.52 -12.70
N LEU A 146 -2.91 -15.58 -12.14
CA LEU A 146 -3.00 -16.89 -12.78
C LEU A 146 -4.46 -17.37 -12.81
N ASP A 147 -4.97 -17.69 -13.98
CA ASP A 147 -6.26 -18.37 -14.18
C ASP A 147 -6.12 -19.85 -13.79
N LEU A 148 -7.08 -20.34 -13.03
CA LEU A 148 -7.16 -21.69 -12.48
C LEU A 148 -8.46 -22.42 -12.91
N ALA A 149 -9.39 -21.73 -13.60
CA ALA A 149 -10.74 -22.22 -13.85
C ALA A 149 -10.78 -23.53 -14.67
N THR A 150 -9.78 -23.73 -15.52
CA THR A 150 -9.71 -24.87 -16.43
C THR A 150 -9.01 -26.10 -15.84
N GLY A 151 -8.57 -26.02 -14.57
CA GLY A 151 -7.67 -27.02 -13.98
C GLY A 151 -6.29 -27.04 -14.65
N LYS A 152 -5.88 -25.86 -15.13
CA LYS A 152 -4.54 -25.55 -15.63
C LYS A 152 -4.22 -24.13 -15.20
N ARG A 153 -2.96 -23.88 -14.88
CA ARG A 153 -2.44 -22.52 -14.66
C ARG A 153 -2.19 -21.85 -15.99
N LEU A 154 -2.85 -20.72 -16.22
CA LEU A 154 -2.73 -19.90 -17.43
C LEU A 154 -2.54 -18.43 -17.04
N GLY A 155 -1.82 -17.66 -17.86
CA GLY A 155 -1.77 -16.20 -17.69
C GLY A 155 -3.16 -15.56 -17.88
N PRO A 156 -3.33 -14.29 -17.52
CA PRO A 156 -4.58 -13.57 -17.79
C PRO A 156 -4.82 -13.44 -19.29
N LEU A 157 -6.09 -13.32 -19.66
CA LEU A 157 -6.45 -12.92 -21.02
C LEU A 157 -6.06 -11.47 -21.24
N ALA A 158 -5.56 -11.15 -22.44
CA ALA A 158 -5.28 -9.78 -22.83
C ALA A 158 -6.53 -8.88 -22.67
N SER A 159 -6.36 -7.72 -22.05
CA SER A 159 -7.41 -6.69 -21.98
C SER A 159 -7.55 -5.88 -23.28
N ASP A 160 -6.58 -5.98 -24.16
CA ASP A 160 -6.43 -5.19 -25.37
C ASP A 160 -5.98 -6.04 -26.57
N VAL A 161 -6.23 -5.54 -27.77
CA VAL A 161 -5.86 -6.18 -29.03
C VAL A 161 -5.33 -5.14 -30.01
N GLU A 162 -4.28 -5.51 -30.75
CA GLU A 162 -3.72 -4.70 -31.83
C GLU A 162 -4.31 -5.17 -33.16
N ARG A 163 -4.74 -4.22 -33.99
CA ARG A 163 -5.29 -4.48 -35.32
C ARG A 163 -4.29 -5.20 -36.24
N GLU A 164 -3.01 -4.95 -36.05
CA GLU A 164 -1.94 -5.62 -36.81
C GLU A 164 -1.90 -7.13 -36.56
N ASN A 165 -2.18 -7.58 -35.33
CA ASN A 165 -2.26 -9.02 -35.03
C ASN A 165 -3.42 -9.69 -35.76
N LEU A 166 -4.56 -9.00 -35.90
CA LEU A 166 -5.66 -9.48 -36.74
C LEU A 166 -5.27 -9.48 -38.23
N ALA A 167 -4.55 -8.45 -38.70
CA ALA A 167 -4.04 -8.39 -40.07
C ALA A 167 -3.06 -9.53 -40.39
N ALA A 168 -2.18 -9.86 -39.45
CA ALA A 168 -1.27 -11.00 -39.56
C ALA A 168 -2.03 -12.34 -39.62
N ALA A 169 -3.11 -12.50 -38.83
CA ALA A 169 -3.87 -13.74 -38.78
C ALA A 169 -4.81 -13.95 -39.98
N LEU A 170 -5.50 -12.90 -40.44
CA LEU A 170 -6.57 -12.98 -41.44
C LEU A 170 -6.18 -12.43 -42.83
N GLY A 171 -5.10 -11.66 -42.91
CA GLY A 171 -4.76 -10.81 -44.04
C GLY A 171 -5.36 -9.38 -43.90
N PRO A 172 -4.73 -8.34 -44.48
CA PRO A 172 -5.10 -6.94 -44.22
C PRO A 172 -6.56 -6.59 -44.52
N GLU A 173 -7.08 -7.02 -45.67
CA GLU A 173 -8.45 -6.71 -46.11
C GLU A 173 -9.51 -7.36 -45.20
N LYS A 174 -9.31 -8.65 -44.86
CA LYS A 174 -10.22 -9.37 -43.97
C LYS A 174 -10.14 -8.85 -42.54
N ALA A 175 -8.96 -8.46 -42.08
CA ALA A 175 -8.78 -7.88 -40.75
C ALA A 175 -9.48 -6.54 -40.59
N ASP A 176 -9.48 -5.69 -41.62
CA ASP A 176 -10.21 -4.42 -41.61
C ASP A 176 -11.73 -4.62 -41.49
N ALA A 177 -12.26 -5.61 -42.20
CA ALA A 177 -13.66 -5.98 -42.09
C ALA A 177 -13.97 -6.60 -40.72
N ALA A 178 -13.11 -7.49 -40.22
CA ALA A 178 -13.26 -8.11 -38.90
C ALA A 178 -13.21 -7.09 -37.77
N TRP A 179 -12.26 -6.14 -37.82
CA TRP A 179 -12.13 -5.06 -36.84
C TRP A 179 -13.41 -4.23 -36.73
N LYS A 180 -13.98 -3.82 -37.87
CA LYS A 180 -15.25 -3.08 -37.90
C LYS A 180 -16.41 -3.91 -37.36
N ALA A 181 -16.49 -5.19 -37.72
CA ALA A 181 -17.53 -6.10 -37.24
C ALA A 181 -17.42 -6.33 -35.72
N LEU A 182 -16.23 -6.58 -35.19
CA LEU A 182 -15.96 -6.73 -33.76
C LEU A 182 -16.34 -5.47 -32.98
N ALA A 183 -16.00 -4.29 -33.50
CA ALA A 183 -16.36 -3.02 -32.88
C ALA A 183 -17.87 -2.77 -32.90
N ALA A 184 -18.55 -3.05 -34.02
CA ALA A 184 -20.00 -2.91 -34.14
C ALA A 184 -20.76 -3.89 -33.24
N ARG A 185 -20.25 -5.13 -33.11
CA ARG A 185 -20.77 -6.14 -32.18
C ARG A 185 -20.53 -5.79 -30.71
N GLY A 186 -19.61 -4.85 -30.44
CA GLY A 186 -19.20 -4.48 -29.10
C GLY A 186 -18.27 -5.49 -28.43
N TRP A 187 -17.56 -6.33 -29.21
CA TRP A 187 -16.51 -7.23 -28.69
C TRP A 187 -15.18 -6.51 -28.50
N ILE A 188 -14.99 -5.38 -29.17
CA ILE A 188 -13.84 -4.51 -28.96
C ILE A 188 -14.28 -3.05 -28.90
N LYS A 189 -13.52 -2.22 -28.18
CA LYS A 189 -13.69 -0.76 -28.14
C LYS A 189 -12.40 -0.10 -28.65
N PRO A 190 -12.35 0.32 -29.92
CA PRO A 190 -11.17 0.94 -30.51
C PRO A 190 -10.71 2.18 -29.73
N ARG A 191 -9.39 2.30 -29.55
CA ARG A 191 -8.73 3.50 -29.02
C ARG A 191 -8.73 4.62 -30.07
N LYS A 192 -8.37 5.85 -29.66
CA LYS A 192 -8.44 7.06 -30.49
C LYS A 192 -7.70 6.96 -31.83
N ASP A 193 -6.59 6.22 -31.89
CA ASP A 193 -5.78 6.06 -33.09
C ASP A 193 -6.25 4.90 -34.01
N GLY A 194 -7.21 4.10 -33.55
CA GLY A 194 -7.76 2.95 -34.27
C GLY A 194 -6.78 1.79 -34.51
N ARG A 195 -5.61 1.81 -33.85
CA ARG A 195 -4.60 0.74 -33.95
C ARG A 195 -4.79 -0.33 -32.90
N GLU A 196 -5.24 0.07 -31.72
CA GLU A 196 -5.57 -0.81 -30.61
C GLU A 196 -7.05 -0.72 -30.26
N ALA A 197 -7.53 -1.74 -29.56
CA ALA A 197 -8.85 -1.73 -28.93
C ALA A 197 -8.80 -2.46 -27.59
N GLU A 198 -9.65 -2.02 -26.67
CA GLU A 198 -9.99 -2.82 -25.47
C GLU A 198 -10.85 -4.01 -25.90
N VAL A 199 -10.62 -5.21 -25.34
CA VAL A 199 -11.44 -6.40 -25.57
C VAL A 199 -12.57 -6.45 -24.55
N VAL A 200 -13.81 -6.49 -25.04
CA VAL A 200 -15.02 -6.48 -24.21
C VAL A 200 -15.65 -7.88 -24.21
N ARG A 201 -15.41 -8.61 -23.12
CA ARG A 201 -15.95 -9.98 -22.93
C ARG A 201 -17.32 -9.90 -22.24
N SER A 202 -18.39 -9.95 -23.04
CA SER A 202 -19.79 -9.92 -22.60
C SER A 202 -20.44 -11.32 -22.67
N PRO A 203 -21.67 -11.53 -22.15
CA PRO A 203 -22.41 -12.78 -22.35
C PRO A 203 -22.67 -13.16 -23.82
N THR A 204 -22.38 -12.27 -24.77
CA THR A 204 -22.50 -12.53 -26.20
C THR A 204 -21.16 -12.56 -26.93
N TYR A 205 -20.07 -12.70 -26.17
CA TYR A 205 -18.71 -12.91 -26.65
C TYR A 205 -18.39 -14.40 -26.79
N GLY A 206 -17.65 -14.78 -27.83
CA GLY A 206 -17.09 -16.12 -27.96
C GLY A 206 -17.63 -16.94 -29.13
N TRP A 207 -17.13 -18.17 -29.24
CA TRP A 207 -17.24 -19.05 -30.41
C TRP A 207 -18.65 -19.23 -30.98
N GLU A 208 -19.65 -19.33 -30.12
CA GLU A 208 -21.07 -19.56 -30.47
C GLU A 208 -21.79 -18.28 -30.93
N HIS A 209 -21.14 -17.12 -30.86
CA HIS A 209 -21.77 -15.82 -31.06
C HIS A 209 -21.27 -15.05 -32.30
N PHE A 210 -20.64 -15.75 -33.25
CA PHE A 210 -20.35 -15.22 -34.60
C PHE A 210 -21.61 -15.21 -35.46
N ARG A 211 -22.48 -14.26 -35.15
CA ARG A 211 -23.74 -13.96 -35.84
C ARG A 211 -23.80 -12.46 -36.13
N ASP A 212 -24.84 -12.03 -36.83
CA ASP A 212 -25.09 -10.62 -37.13
C ASP A 212 -23.90 -9.97 -37.86
N GLU A 213 -23.25 -8.94 -37.30
CA GLU A 213 -22.10 -8.28 -37.91
C GLU A 213 -20.89 -9.23 -38.11
N LEU A 214 -20.80 -10.29 -37.30
CA LEU A 214 -19.74 -11.30 -37.38
C LEU A 214 -20.09 -12.51 -38.26
N GLU A 215 -21.30 -12.58 -38.82
CA GLU A 215 -21.75 -13.63 -39.74
C GLU A 215 -20.77 -13.88 -40.92
N PRO A 216 -20.12 -12.86 -41.52
CA PRO A 216 -19.13 -13.07 -42.58
C PRO A 216 -17.88 -13.86 -42.15
N PHE A 217 -17.65 -14.01 -40.84
CA PHE A 217 -16.50 -14.70 -40.24
C PHE A 217 -16.89 -15.99 -39.51
N LYS A 218 -18.08 -16.54 -39.80
CA LYS A 218 -18.61 -17.72 -39.09
C LYS A 218 -17.93 -19.05 -39.44
N ASP A 219 -17.09 -19.09 -40.47
CA ASP A 219 -16.35 -20.30 -40.78
C ASP A 219 -15.32 -20.62 -39.69
N ASN A 220 -15.07 -21.90 -39.44
CA ASN A 220 -14.26 -22.32 -38.29
C ASN A 220 -12.81 -21.82 -38.36
N ASP A 221 -12.25 -21.55 -39.54
CA ASP A 221 -10.88 -21.05 -39.65
C ASP A 221 -10.81 -19.56 -39.26
N ALA A 222 -11.72 -18.73 -39.78
CA ALA A 222 -11.82 -17.32 -39.41
C ALA A 222 -12.18 -17.15 -37.93
N LYS A 223 -13.17 -17.92 -37.42
CA LYS A 223 -13.53 -17.95 -36.00
C LYS A 223 -12.31 -18.20 -35.12
N ARG A 224 -11.59 -19.28 -35.39
CA ARG A 224 -10.40 -19.66 -34.62
C ARG A 224 -9.35 -18.56 -34.65
N LYS A 225 -8.99 -18.04 -35.83
CA LYS A 225 -8.00 -16.96 -35.96
C LYS A 225 -8.39 -15.69 -35.21
N ILE A 226 -9.67 -15.32 -35.22
CA ILE A 226 -10.17 -14.16 -34.47
C ILE A 226 -10.09 -14.43 -32.96
N MET A 227 -10.57 -15.59 -32.51
CA MET A 227 -10.55 -15.95 -31.09
C MET A 227 -9.11 -16.12 -30.57
N ASP A 228 -8.20 -16.69 -31.33
CA ASP A 228 -6.78 -16.83 -30.96
C ASP A 228 -6.12 -15.47 -30.72
N VAL A 229 -6.54 -14.43 -31.46
CA VAL A 229 -6.04 -13.07 -31.28
C VAL A 229 -6.72 -12.37 -30.10
N LEU A 230 -8.04 -12.51 -29.94
CA LEU A 230 -8.80 -11.83 -28.87
C LEU A 230 -8.62 -12.48 -27.50
N ASP A 231 -8.46 -13.80 -27.43
CA ASP A 231 -8.24 -14.57 -26.20
C ASP A 231 -6.77 -14.95 -26.00
N ARG A 232 -5.85 -14.17 -26.61
CA ARG A 232 -4.42 -14.31 -26.35
C ARG A 232 -4.16 -14.15 -24.85
N ARG A 233 -3.43 -15.11 -24.29
CA ARG A 233 -2.94 -15.07 -22.91
C ARG A 233 -1.66 -14.26 -22.86
N VAL A 234 -1.47 -13.48 -21.80
CA VAL A 234 -0.32 -12.60 -21.63
C VAL A 234 0.43 -12.90 -20.33
N VAL A 235 1.71 -12.59 -20.31
CA VAL A 235 2.56 -12.62 -19.12
C VAL A 235 2.81 -11.19 -18.68
N MET A 236 2.12 -10.79 -17.62
CA MET A 236 2.25 -9.47 -17.01
C MET A 236 3.11 -9.55 -15.75
N THR A 237 4.39 -9.18 -15.87
CA THR A 237 5.30 -9.12 -14.72
C THR A 237 5.13 -7.77 -14.03
N VAL A 238 4.34 -7.72 -12.97
CA VAL A 238 4.16 -6.52 -12.13
C VAL A 238 5.19 -6.55 -11.01
N PHE A 239 5.89 -5.43 -10.81
CA PHE A 239 6.97 -5.32 -9.82
C PHE A 239 6.46 -5.63 -8.42
N VAL A 240 5.36 -4.97 -8.01
CA VAL A 240 4.82 -5.04 -6.65
C VAL A 240 4.39 -6.46 -6.28
N ASP A 241 3.63 -7.13 -7.14
CA ASP A 241 3.18 -8.50 -6.93
C ASP A 241 4.34 -9.50 -6.77
N ASN A 242 5.35 -9.38 -7.63
CA ASN A 242 6.54 -10.22 -7.50
C ASN A 242 7.35 -9.86 -6.26
N ALA A 243 7.47 -8.58 -5.90
CA ALA A 243 8.19 -8.14 -4.71
C ALA A 243 7.51 -8.64 -3.43
N ASN A 244 6.18 -8.61 -3.38
CA ASN A 244 5.38 -9.18 -2.29
C ASN A 244 5.59 -10.70 -2.18
N LEU A 245 5.54 -11.43 -3.29
CA LEU A 245 5.84 -12.86 -3.28
C LEU A 245 7.26 -13.09 -2.76
N SER A 246 8.26 -12.38 -3.29
CA SER A 246 9.66 -12.57 -2.94
C SER A 246 9.94 -12.29 -1.46
N SER A 247 9.40 -11.20 -0.91
CA SER A 247 9.54 -10.87 0.50
C SER A 247 8.81 -11.89 1.39
N SER A 248 7.67 -12.42 0.94
CA SER A 248 6.94 -13.50 1.62
C SER A 248 7.75 -14.80 1.68
N LEU A 249 8.39 -15.19 0.57
CA LEU A 249 9.23 -16.40 0.54
C LEU A 249 10.49 -16.23 1.42
N ALA A 250 11.09 -15.04 1.45
CA ALA A 250 12.19 -14.74 2.36
C ALA A 250 11.76 -14.87 3.84
N ARG A 251 10.56 -14.39 4.19
CA ARG A 251 9.98 -14.59 5.52
C ARG A 251 9.69 -16.06 5.81
N CYS A 252 9.21 -16.83 4.83
CA CYS A 252 9.08 -18.28 4.99
C CYS A 252 10.44 -18.94 5.31
N ILE A 253 11.51 -18.56 4.60
CA ILE A 253 12.86 -19.07 4.85
C ILE A 253 13.35 -18.66 6.24
N GLY A 254 13.12 -17.42 6.66
CA GLY A 254 13.45 -16.93 8.00
C GLY A 254 12.71 -17.70 9.10
N ALA A 255 11.40 -17.89 8.93
CA ALA A 255 10.56 -18.69 9.83
C ALA A 255 11.08 -20.13 9.98
N LEU A 256 11.44 -20.76 8.86
CA LEU A 256 12.01 -22.12 8.80
C LEU A 256 13.48 -22.19 9.24
N SER A 257 14.11 -21.05 9.53
CA SER A 257 15.49 -20.98 10.04
C SER A 257 15.54 -20.83 11.57
N HIS A 258 14.39 -20.74 12.23
CA HIS A 258 14.33 -20.72 13.69
C HIS A 258 14.76 -22.06 14.31
N PRO A 259 15.43 -22.06 15.48
CA PRO A 259 16.00 -23.26 16.09
C PRO A 259 15.00 -24.40 16.33
N GLU A 260 13.72 -24.09 16.53
CA GLU A 260 12.67 -25.07 16.77
C GLU A 260 12.40 -25.99 15.57
N VAL A 261 12.74 -25.54 14.35
CA VAL A 261 12.48 -26.28 13.09
C VAL A 261 13.65 -26.28 12.10
N SER A 262 14.74 -25.56 12.37
CA SER A 262 15.85 -25.35 11.41
C SER A 262 16.47 -26.64 10.88
N ASP A 263 16.50 -27.67 11.72
CA ASP A 263 17.17 -28.95 11.45
C ASP A 263 16.20 -30.02 10.91
N ALA A 264 14.91 -29.71 10.82
CA ALA A 264 13.94 -30.63 10.22
C ALA A 264 14.28 -30.83 8.72
N PRO A 265 14.39 -32.07 8.23
CA PRO A 265 14.75 -32.33 6.82
C PRO A 265 13.83 -31.62 5.81
N GLU A 266 12.54 -31.54 6.12
CA GLU A 266 11.53 -30.83 5.33
C GLU A 266 11.81 -29.32 5.27
N ALA A 267 12.13 -28.71 6.41
CA ALA A 267 12.47 -27.29 6.49
C ALA A 267 13.77 -26.97 5.72
N VAL A 268 14.79 -27.84 5.81
CA VAL A 268 16.04 -27.69 5.06
C VAL A 268 15.79 -27.75 3.54
N ALA A 269 15.00 -28.73 3.09
CA ALA A 269 14.68 -28.87 1.67
C ALA A 269 13.89 -27.66 1.14
N LEU A 270 12.86 -27.23 1.87
CA LEU A 270 12.06 -26.06 1.52
C LEU A 270 12.90 -24.79 1.44
N ARG A 271 13.76 -24.50 2.43
CA ARG A 271 14.62 -23.31 2.41
C ARG A 271 15.50 -23.27 1.17
N ARG A 272 16.07 -24.41 0.77
CA ARG A 272 16.89 -24.51 -0.45
C ARG A 272 16.08 -24.21 -1.72
N ASP A 273 14.90 -24.82 -1.84
CA ASP A 273 14.06 -24.71 -3.04
C ASP A 273 13.48 -23.30 -3.17
N LEU A 274 13.08 -22.66 -2.06
CA LEU A 274 12.65 -21.26 -2.02
C LEU A 274 13.80 -20.30 -2.35
N GLU A 275 15.01 -20.55 -1.86
CA GLU A 275 16.20 -19.76 -2.25
C GLU A 275 16.52 -19.87 -3.74
N HIS A 276 16.33 -21.06 -4.32
CA HIS A 276 16.50 -21.26 -5.75
C HIS A 276 15.51 -20.42 -6.56
N PHE A 277 14.23 -20.42 -6.14
CA PHE A 277 13.20 -19.57 -6.76
C PHE A 277 13.55 -18.08 -6.67
N LEU A 278 13.97 -17.60 -5.50
CA LEU A 278 14.36 -16.21 -5.30
C LEU A 278 15.55 -15.83 -6.19
N GLU A 279 16.60 -16.66 -6.23
CA GLU A 279 17.79 -16.34 -7.03
C GLU A 279 17.47 -16.23 -8.53
N ALA A 280 16.53 -17.03 -9.03
CA ALA A 280 16.11 -16.98 -10.43
C ALA A 280 15.40 -15.65 -10.80
N GLN A 281 14.91 -14.85 -9.85
CA GLN A 281 14.22 -13.58 -10.12
C GLN A 281 15.18 -12.39 -10.38
N ARG A 282 16.50 -12.57 -10.13
CA ARG A 282 17.50 -11.49 -10.21
C ARG A 282 17.46 -10.75 -11.55
N GLU A 283 17.39 -11.47 -12.66
CA GLU A 283 17.41 -10.86 -14.00
C GLU A 283 16.17 -10.00 -14.26
N GLY A 284 14.99 -10.50 -13.90
CA GLY A 284 13.74 -9.76 -14.09
C GLY A 284 13.71 -8.47 -13.26
N TYR A 285 14.17 -8.49 -12.01
CA TYR A 285 14.28 -7.25 -11.21
C TYR A 285 15.29 -6.27 -11.79
N ALA A 286 16.41 -6.74 -12.33
CA ALA A 286 17.37 -5.88 -13.02
C ALA A 286 16.76 -5.22 -14.27
N LYS A 287 15.88 -5.92 -15.01
CA LYS A 287 15.17 -5.37 -16.18
C LYS A 287 14.06 -4.38 -15.81
N LEU A 288 13.48 -4.51 -14.62
CA LEU A 288 12.49 -3.56 -14.11
C LEU A 288 13.14 -2.32 -13.47
N TYR A 289 14.44 -2.30 -13.23
CA TYR A 289 15.13 -1.12 -12.72
C TYR A 289 15.45 -0.12 -13.85
N ASP A 290 14.97 1.11 -13.72
CA ASP A 290 15.28 2.22 -14.59
C ASP A 290 16.48 3.02 -14.01
N PRO A 291 17.69 2.88 -14.58
CA PRO A 291 18.86 3.59 -14.08
C PRO A 291 18.83 5.10 -14.35
N ALA A 292 17.98 5.58 -15.27
CA ALA A 292 17.85 7.00 -15.57
C ALA A 292 16.96 7.71 -14.53
N ALA A 293 15.86 7.08 -14.13
CA ALA A 293 15.01 7.56 -13.04
C ALA A 293 15.54 7.19 -11.65
N GLY A 294 16.40 6.16 -11.56
CA GLY A 294 16.78 5.55 -10.29
C GLY A 294 15.55 5.01 -9.56
N GLN A 295 14.62 4.38 -10.29
CA GLN A 295 13.33 3.87 -9.79
C GLN A 295 13.02 2.54 -10.49
N PHE A 296 12.07 1.78 -9.96
CA PHE A 296 11.55 0.60 -10.67
C PHE A 296 10.39 1.00 -11.57
N TYR A 297 10.32 0.42 -12.78
CA TYR A 297 9.09 0.39 -13.55
C TYR A 297 8.02 -0.38 -12.78
N PHE A 298 6.78 0.08 -12.89
CA PHE A 298 5.64 -0.54 -12.21
C PHE A 298 5.38 -1.98 -12.67
N GLY A 299 5.61 -2.25 -13.96
CA GLY A 299 5.48 -3.58 -14.54
C GLY A 299 5.76 -3.62 -16.03
N ARG A 300 5.71 -4.81 -16.60
CA ARG A 300 5.92 -5.08 -18.02
C ARG A 300 4.96 -6.17 -18.50
N ASP A 301 4.35 -5.93 -19.65
CA ASP A 301 3.75 -6.98 -20.48
C ASP A 301 4.90 -7.63 -21.26
N ALA A 302 5.42 -8.73 -20.75
CA ALA A 302 6.52 -9.46 -21.35
C ALA A 302 6.13 -10.13 -22.68
N THR A 303 4.83 -10.36 -22.90
CA THR A 303 4.32 -10.95 -24.14
C THR A 303 4.37 -9.97 -25.31
N ARG A 304 4.28 -8.66 -25.02
CA ARG A 304 4.37 -7.56 -26.00
C ARG A 304 5.64 -6.74 -25.90
N ASP A 305 6.50 -7.04 -24.92
CA ASP A 305 7.66 -6.23 -24.57
C ASP A 305 7.32 -4.75 -24.32
N ARG A 306 6.26 -4.51 -23.53
CA ARG A 306 5.73 -3.16 -23.27
C ARG A 306 5.70 -2.87 -21.77
N LEU A 307 6.25 -1.72 -21.37
CA LEU A 307 6.17 -1.25 -19.99
C LEU A 307 4.75 -0.78 -19.65
N PHE A 308 4.40 -0.91 -18.38
CA PHE A 308 3.16 -0.36 -17.85
C PHE A 308 3.29 1.16 -17.76
N GLY A 309 2.16 1.86 -17.89
CA GLY A 309 2.13 3.31 -17.89
C GLY A 309 0.71 3.84 -17.96
N TRP A 310 0.62 5.16 -18.02
CA TRP A 310 -0.65 5.88 -18.09
C TRP A 310 -0.49 7.15 -18.92
N HIS A 311 -1.61 7.78 -19.26
CA HIS A 311 -1.56 9.12 -19.81
C HIS A 311 -1.44 10.15 -18.68
N ASP A 312 -0.51 11.09 -18.80
CA ASP A 312 -0.41 12.24 -17.91
C ASP A 312 -1.60 13.20 -18.09
N LEU A 313 -1.61 14.31 -17.33
CA LEU A 313 -2.69 15.31 -17.37
C LEU A 313 -2.82 15.99 -18.75
N GLU A 314 -1.75 15.99 -19.54
CA GLU A 314 -1.68 16.47 -20.91
C GLU A 314 -2.09 15.41 -21.94
N GLY A 315 -2.40 14.19 -21.49
CA GLY A 315 -2.80 13.07 -22.33
C GLY A 315 -1.64 12.35 -23.01
N LYS A 316 -0.39 12.62 -22.64
CA LYS A 316 0.81 11.94 -23.16
C LYS A 316 1.07 10.68 -22.34
N TRP A 317 1.39 9.58 -23.01
CA TRP A 317 1.80 8.35 -22.32
C TRP A 317 3.11 8.55 -21.57
N VAL A 318 3.15 8.12 -20.32
CA VAL A 318 4.33 8.04 -19.46
C VAL A 318 4.45 6.61 -18.94
N ASP A 319 5.66 6.10 -18.92
CA ASP A 319 5.95 4.82 -18.28
C ASP A 319 5.74 4.99 -16.77
N GLY A 320 5.11 4.00 -16.16
CA GLY A 320 4.77 4.03 -14.75
C GLY A 320 5.94 3.59 -13.90
N HIS A 321 6.22 4.31 -12.83
CA HIS A 321 7.28 3.99 -11.87
C HIS A 321 6.72 3.76 -10.47
N VAL A 322 7.51 3.04 -9.69
CA VAL A 322 7.39 2.92 -8.24
C VAL A 322 8.09 4.15 -7.64
N ASP A 323 7.33 5.22 -7.38
CA ASP A 323 7.86 6.56 -7.13
C ASP A 323 7.40 7.18 -5.79
N TYR A 324 6.58 6.47 -5.02
CA TYR A 324 6.00 6.95 -3.77
C TYR A 324 6.34 6.05 -2.57
N LEU A 325 6.82 6.65 -1.48
CA LEU A 325 7.31 5.92 -0.29
C LEU A 325 6.17 5.38 0.57
N VAL A 326 5.06 6.12 0.69
CA VAL A 326 3.93 5.77 1.58
C VAL A 326 2.93 4.92 0.82
N ASN A 327 3.40 3.72 0.44
CA ASN A 327 2.62 2.74 -0.28
C ASN A 327 2.93 1.32 0.20
N GLU A 328 2.10 0.36 -0.21
CA GLU A 328 2.14 -1.04 0.23
C GLU A 328 3.43 -1.78 -0.12
N PHE A 329 4.19 -1.28 -1.09
CA PHE A 329 5.40 -1.92 -1.59
C PHE A 329 6.70 -1.40 -0.95
N ARG A 330 6.69 -0.45 0.00
CA ARG A 330 7.95 0.10 0.57
C ARG A 330 8.89 -0.98 1.11
N GLY A 331 8.33 -1.94 1.84
CA GLY A 331 9.07 -3.05 2.44
C GLY A 331 9.57 -4.01 1.37
N PRO A 332 8.67 -4.55 0.52
CA PRO A 332 9.02 -5.38 -0.64
C PRO A 332 10.09 -4.77 -1.55
N ALA A 333 9.99 -3.48 -1.89
CA ALA A 333 10.98 -2.79 -2.72
C ALA A 333 12.34 -2.71 -2.03
N THR A 334 12.35 -2.40 -0.73
CA THR A 334 13.59 -2.40 0.08
C THR A 334 14.22 -3.79 0.10
N PHE A 335 13.42 -4.85 0.28
CA PHE A 335 13.90 -6.23 0.23
C PHE A 335 14.57 -6.55 -1.12
N VAL A 336 13.92 -6.21 -2.23
CA VAL A 336 14.46 -6.43 -3.59
C VAL A 336 15.79 -5.70 -3.79
N VAL A 337 15.88 -4.43 -3.36
CA VAL A 337 17.12 -3.64 -3.44
C VAL A 337 18.26 -4.33 -2.68
N LEU A 338 18.01 -4.77 -1.45
CA LEU A 338 19.00 -5.43 -0.61
C LEU A 338 19.41 -6.80 -1.17
N ARG A 339 18.44 -7.65 -1.49
CA ARG A 339 18.68 -9.05 -1.89
C ARG A 339 19.44 -9.17 -3.20
N TYR A 340 19.21 -8.26 -4.13
CA TYR A 340 19.84 -8.30 -5.46
C TYR A 340 20.96 -7.29 -5.66
N GLY A 341 21.25 -6.44 -4.66
CA GLY A 341 22.32 -5.44 -4.71
C GLY A 341 22.04 -4.34 -5.73
N LEU A 342 20.78 -3.94 -5.86
CA LEU A 342 20.37 -2.87 -6.78
C LEU A 342 20.68 -1.50 -6.16
N PRO A 343 20.78 -0.43 -6.98
CA PRO A 343 21.13 0.89 -6.44
C PRO A 343 20.10 1.41 -5.43
N LEU A 344 20.60 1.97 -4.33
CA LEU A 344 19.78 2.55 -3.26
C LEU A 344 18.94 3.75 -3.73
N ASP A 345 19.26 4.31 -4.90
CA ASP A 345 18.49 5.36 -5.57
C ASP A 345 17.02 4.98 -5.72
N ALA A 346 16.70 3.70 -5.94
CA ALA A 346 15.33 3.17 -6.00
C ALA A 346 14.49 3.46 -4.75
N ILE A 347 15.13 3.58 -3.57
CA ILE A 347 14.45 3.96 -2.32
C ILE A 347 14.63 5.46 -2.05
N ARG A 348 15.80 6.01 -2.38
CA ARG A 348 16.12 7.44 -2.18
C ARG A 348 15.17 8.36 -2.95
N ASN A 349 14.77 7.95 -4.15
CA ASN A 349 13.98 8.76 -5.07
C ASN A 349 12.46 8.58 -4.86
N LEU A 350 12.04 7.88 -3.80
CA LEU A 350 10.64 7.77 -3.41
C LEU A 350 10.20 9.04 -2.67
N GLY A 351 9.30 9.80 -3.28
CA GLY A 351 8.69 10.97 -2.66
C GLY A 351 7.72 10.58 -1.54
N PHE A 352 7.44 11.52 -0.63
CA PHE A 352 6.40 11.32 0.37
C PHE A 352 5.72 12.63 0.76
N LYS A 353 4.52 12.51 1.33
CA LYS A 353 3.82 13.65 1.90
C LYS A 353 3.53 13.37 3.37
N VAL A 354 3.59 14.42 4.19
CA VAL A 354 3.12 14.40 5.57
C VAL A 354 1.96 15.38 5.68
N ARG A 355 0.83 14.93 6.23
CA ARG A 355 -0.38 15.74 6.38
C ARG A 355 -0.80 15.86 7.84
N PRO A 356 -1.35 17.02 8.26
CA PRO A 356 -1.90 17.18 9.58
C PRO A 356 -3.29 16.51 9.64
N TYR A 357 -3.53 15.80 10.73
CA TYR A 357 -4.81 15.24 11.11
C TYR A 357 -5.23 15.81 12.45
N LYS A 358 -6.43 16.39 12.51
CA LYS A 358 -6.98 16.94 13.75
C LYS A 358 -7.83 15.88 14.45
N ALA A 359 -7.29 15.32 15.53
CA ALA A 359 -7.95 14.28 16.31
C ALA A 359 -9.07 14.82 17.21
N ALA A 360 -9.92 13.93 17.73
CA ALA A 360 -11.06 14.29 18.57
C ALA A 360 -10.66 14.99 19.88
N ASP A 361 -9.47 14.67 20.40
CA ASP A 361 -8.85 15.28 21.58
C ASP A 361 -8.36 16.73 21.33
N GLY A 362 -8.45 17.19 20.08
CA GLY A 362 -8.00 18.52 19.65
C GLY A 362 -6.53 18.60 19.28
N ALA A 363 -5.75 17.52 19.45
CA ALA A 363 -4.36 17.45 19.03
C ALA A 363 -4.25 17.33 17.50
N THR A 364 -3.18 17.91 16.95
CA THR A 364 -2.80 17.71 15.55
C THR A 364 -1.71 16.66 15.48
N ARG A 365 -1.97 15.57 14.75
CA ARG A 365 -0.99 14.52 14.45
C ARG A 365 -0.51 14.71 13.01
N HIS A 366 0.79 14.70 12.79
CA HIS A 366 1.35 14.76 11.44
C HIS A 366 1.74 13.35 11.02
N VAL A 367 1.06 12.82 10.00
CA VAL A 367 1.25 11.43 9.57
C VAL A 367 1.74 11.37 8.13
N LEU A 368 2.52 10.34 7.82
CA LEU A 368 2.83 9.97 6.44
C LEU A 368 1.52 9.70 5.70
N ALA A 369 1.26 10.49 4.66
CA ALA A 369 0.02 10.50 3.91
C ALA A 369 0.04 9.42 2.83
N PRO A 370 -0.83 8.40 2.89
CA PRO A 370 -0.93 7.43 1.81
C PRO A 370 -1.57 8.04 0.56
N TRP A 371 -1.31 7.48 -0.62
CA TRP A 371 -1.77 8.08 -1.87
C TRP A 371 -3.29 8.25 -1.91
N GLU A 372 -4.02 7.21 -1.51
CA GLU A 372 -5.48 7.18 -1.48
C GLU A 372 -6.06 7.43 -0.08
N GLY A 373 -5.20 7.72 0.91
CA GLY A 373 -5.57 7.79 2.33
C GLY A 373 -5.90 6.43 2.93
N SER A 374 -5.43 5.36 2.28
CA SER A 374 -5.78 3.98 2.56
C SER A 374 -4.87 3.35 3.62
N ALA A 375 -5.45 2.62 4.57
CA ALA A 375 -4.70 2.00 5.66
C ALA A 375 -3.64 1.00 5.17
N PHE A 376 -3.91 0.21 4.12
CA PHE A 376 -2.94 -0.75 3.58
C PHE A 376 -1.70 -0.10 2.97
N GLN A 377 -1.82 1.11 2.41
CA GLN A 377 -0.67 1.84 1.86
C GLN A 377 0.23 2.35 2.99
N GLY A 378 -0.37 2.76 4.11
CA GLY A 378 0.33 3.18 5.32
C GLY A 378 0.98 2.01 6.07
N LEU A 379 0.30 0.87 6.20
CA LEU A 379 0.75 -0.26 7.02
C LEU A 379 1.40 -1.40 6.23
N GLY A 380 1.24 -1.42 4.91
CA GLY A 380 1.48 -2.61 4.09
C GLY A 380 0.46 -3.72 4.36
N PHE A 381 0.59 -4.83 3.65
CA PHE A 381 -0.11 -6.06 4.06
C PHE A 381 0.45 -6.60 5.38
N GLU A 382 1.74 -6.37 5.63
CA GLU A 382 2.46 -6.68 6.87
C GLU A 382 3.70 -5.77 6.97
N LEU A 383 4.17 -5.51 8.20
CA LEU A 383 5.41 -4.75 8.47
C LEU A 383 6.59 -5.72 8.62
N ALA A 384 7.38 -5.85 7.56
CA ALA A 384 8.39 -6.90 7.44
C ALA A 384 9.83 -6.41 7.58
N MET A 385 10.14 -5.15 7.29
CA MET A 385 11.53 -4.68 7.20
C MET A 385 12.08 -4.17 8.53
N THR A 386 11.65 -4.72 9.67
CA THR A 386 12.07 -4.29 11.02
C THR A 386 11.75 -2.82 11.33
N GLU A 387 10.73 -2.25 10.68
CA GLU A 387 10.36 -0.84 10.84
C GLU A 387 10.05 -0.51 12.31
N LEU A 388 9.42 -1.45 13.02
CA LEU A 388 9.10 -1.32 14.43
C LEU A 388 10.34 -1.29 15.34
N ASP A 389 11.49 -1.79 14.92
CA ASP A 389 12.74 -1.70 15.69
C ASP A 389 13.41 -0.32 15.52
N ARG A 390 12.92 0.51 14.59
CA ARG A 390 13.45 1.86 14.32
C ARG A 390 12.59 2.89 15.03
N PRO A 391 13.14 3.69 15.96
CA PRO A 391 12.34 4.63 16.76
C PRO A 391 11.48 5.60 15.93
N SER A 392 12.03 6.14 14.84
CA SER A 392 11.31 7.06 13.96
C SER A 392 10.12 6.41 13.26
N TRP A 393 10.31 5.22 12.67
CA TRP A 393 9.25 4.48 12.01
C TRP A 393 8.21 3.95 12.98
N ARG A 394 8.62 3.43 14.15
CA ARG A 394 7.70 3.04 15.22
C ARG A 394 6.76 4.20 15.56
N ARG A 395 7.32 5.39 15.82
CA ARG A 395 6.51 6.57 16.13
C ARG A 395 5.55 6.95 15.00
N LEU A 396 6.01 6.93 13.75
CA LEU A 396 5.18 7.24 12.59
C LEU A 396 4.02 6.25 12.41
N LEU A 397 4.29 4.97 12.62
CA LEU A 397 3.28 3.92 12.50
C LEU A 397 2.28 3.97 13.67
N GLU A 398 2.74 4.22 14.90
CA GLU A 398 1.87 4.46 16.06
C GLU A 398 0.94 5.67 15.84
N ASP A 399 1.49 6.79 15.36
CA ASP A 399 0.70 7.98 15.03
C ASP A 399 -0.31 7.69 13.91
N PHE A 400 0.06 6.89 12.91
CA PHE A 400 -0.85 6.46 11.84
C PHE A 400 -2.00 5.59 12.36
N VAL A 401 -1.71 4.56 13.16
CA VAL A 401 -2.75 3.72 13.78
C VAL A 401 -3.66 4.53 14.70
N ALA A 402 -3.12 5.49 15.45
CA ALA A 402 -3.92 6.38 16.27
C ALA A 402 -4.87 7.28 15.45
N VAL A 403 -4.47 7.66 14.22
CA VAL A 403 -5.35 8.39 13.29
C VAL A 403 -6.47 7.49 12.77
N GLU A 404 -6.16 6.27 12.35
CA GLU A 404 -7.15 5.29 11.89
C GLU A 404 -8.17 4.95 12.98
N ILE A 405 -7.72 4.67 14.22
CA ILE A 405 -8.60 4.41 15.37
C ILE A 405 -9.48 5.63 15.65
N ASP A 406 -8.92 6.84 15.71
CA ASP A 406 -9.69 8.06 15.98
C ASP A 406 -10.75 8.29 14.89
N TYR A 407 -10.37 8.17 13.61
CA TYR A 407 -11.30 8.37 12.50
C TYR A 407 -12.42 7.32 12.51
N SER A 408 -12.08 6.04 12.63
CA SER A 408 -13.06 4.96 12.67
C SER A 408 -13.99 5.07 13.86
N THR A 409 -13.48 5.42 15.05
CA THR A 409 -14.31 5.63 16.24
C THR A 409 -15.29 6.79 16.05
N ARG A 410 -14.83 7.93 15.51
CA ARG A 410 -15.68 9.10 15.26
C ARG A 410 -16.79 8.81 14.23
N ASN A 411 -16.51 7.93 13.28
CA ASN A 411 -17.42 7.59 12.18
C ASN A 411 -18.14 6.24 12.37
N LYS A 412 -17.95 5.56 13.51
CA LYS A 412 -18.58 4.27 13.86
C LYS A 412 -18.29 3.17 12.83
N LEU A 413 -17.01 3.05 12.46
CA LEU A 413 -16.53 2.08 11.49
C LEU A 413 -15.90 0.89 12.23
N PRO A 414 -16.37 -0.37 12.05
CA PRO A 414 -15.84 -1.54 12.76
C PRO A 414 -14.52 -2.09 12.18
N GLY A 415 -13.69 -1.20 11.62
CA GLY A 415 -12.45 -1.50 10.91
C GLY A 415 -11.82 -0.22 10.35
N PHE A 416 -10.78 -0.34 9.54
CA PHE A 416 -10.11 0.82 8.92
C PHE A 416 -10.45 0.95 7.44
N LEU A 417 -10.39 2.18 6.92
CA LEU A 417 -10.66 2.45 5.52
C LEU A 417 -9.47 2.01 4.67
N SER A 418 -9.70 1.02 3.81
CA SER A 418 -8.65 0.42 3.00
C SER A 418 -9.18 -0.07 1.65
N GLU A 419 -8.33 -0.15 0.62
CA GLU A 419 -8.66 -0.82 -0.64
C GLU A 419 -9.32 -2.16 -0.37
N SER A 420 -10.49 -2.34 -0.98
CA SER A 420 -11.35 -3.50 -0.78
C SER A 420 -12.54 -3.46 -1.73
N TYR A 421 -13.38 -4.49 -1.66
CA TYR A 421 -14.75 -4.39 -2.17
C TYR A 421 -15.54 -3.36 -1.35
N SER A 422 -16.19 -2.41 -2.03
CA SER A 422 -16.89 -1.29 -1.37
C SER A 422 -18.32 -1.61 -0.93
N GLY A 423 -18.84 -2.79 -1.26
CA GLY A 423 -20.27 -3.14 -1.10
C GLY A 423 -21.18 -2.54 -2.18
N ARG A 424 -20.66 -1.67 -3.06
CA ARG A 424 -21.41 -1.03 -4.16
C ARG A 424 -21.37 -1.92 -5.40
N GLY A 425 -22.17 -2.98 -5.38
CA GLY A 425 -22.14 -4.02 -6.43
C GLY A 425 -20.86 -4.84 -6.34
N MET A 426 -20.14 -4.99 -7.46
CA MET A 426 -18.87 -5.72 -7.54
C MET A 426 -17.64 -4.79 -7.54
N GLN A 427 -17.79 -3.55 -7.08
CA GLN A 427 -16.70 -2.57 -7.10
C GLN A 427 -15.60 -2.95 -6.10
N TYR A 428 -14.45 -3.38 -6.63
CA TYR A 428 -13.17 -3.40 -5.93
C TYR A 428 -12.42 -2.10 -6.26
N THR A 429 -11.93 -1.37 -5.25
CA THR A 429 -11.34 -0.05 -5.50
C THR A 429 -10.37 0.42 -4.43
N GLY A 430 -9.28 1.06 -4.87
CA GLY A 430 -8.35 1.79 -4.00
C GLY A 430 -8.90 3.12 -3.48
N SER A 431 -10.09 3.57 -3.92
CA SER A 431 -10.62 4.87 -3.52
C SER A 431 -11.16 4.95 -2.08
N ILE A 432 -11.01 3.88 -1.29
CA ILE A 432 -11.42 3.80 0.11
C ILE A 432 -10.27 4.30 1.00
N GLY A 433 -10.51 5.34 1.78
CA GLY A 433 -9.48 5.96 2.62
C GLY A 433 -9.92 7.23 3.35
N ILE A 434 -9.08 7.73 4.25
CA ILE A 434 -9.33 8.95 5.05
C ILE A 434 -9.04 10.21 4.20
N PRO A 435 -10.04 11.09 3.96
CA PRO A 435 -9.87 12.30 3.14
C PRO A 435 -8.85 13.31 3.67
N GLU A 436 -8.67 13.40 5.00
CA GLU A 436 -7.78 14.39 5.61
C GLU A 436 -6.29 14.09 5.33
N ILE A 437 -5.95 12.81 5.14
CA ILE A 437 -4.57 12.31 5.00
C ILE A 437 -4.29 11.67 3.64
N THR A 438 -5.21 11.72 2.68
CA THR A 438 -4.96 11.27 1.30
C THR A 438 -4.07 12.25 0.52
N VAL A 439 -3.31 11.78 -0.46
CA VAL A 439 -2.63 12.65 -1.43
C VAL A 439 -3.52 12.95 -2.62
N SER A 440 -4.32 11.96 -3.04
CA SER A 440 -5.20 12.02 -4.18
C SER A 440 -6.19 13.18 -4.05
N PRO A 441 -6.39 13.98 -5.12
CA PRO A 441 -7.40 15.04 -5.11
C PRO A 441 -8.82 14.49 -5.27
N GLU A 442 -8.96 13.20 -5.58
CA GLU A 442 -10.24 12.59 -5.87
C GLU A 442 -11.03 12.26 -4.58
N PRO A 443 -12.37 12.37 -4.62
CA PRO A 443 -13.22 12.00 -3.49
C PRO A 443 -12.95 10.57 -2.99
N ARG A 444 -13.06 10.37 -1.66
CA ARG A 444 -12.86 9.07 -1.02
C ARG A 444 -14.19 8.40 -0.69
N ILE A 445 -14.17 7.07 -0.68
CA ILE A 445 -15.19 6.24 -0.04
C ILE A 445 -14.82 6.12 1.43
N THR A 446 -15.70 6.57 2.33
CA THR A 446 -15.43 6.68 3.77
C THR A 446 -16.35 5.83 4.64
N ASP A 447 -17.16 4.97 4.02
CA ASP A 447 -18.20 4.16 4.66
C ASP A 447 -18.06 2.65 4.42
N ALA A 448 -16.93 2.21 3.86
CA ALA A 448 -16.62 0.81 3.60
C ALA A 448 -15.32 0.34 4.31
N PRO A 449 -15.28 0.32 5.65
CA PRO A 449 -14.13 -0.18 6.39
C PRO A 449 -13.91 -1.68 6.17
N SER A 450 -12.64 -2.06 6.22
CA SER A 450 -12.16 -3.43 6.13
C SER A 450 -11.53 -3.90 7.43
N LEU A 451 -11.58 -5.20 7.68
CA LEU A 451 -10.99 -5.82 8.88
C LEU A 451 -9.51 -6.11 8.74
N TYR A 452 -9.00 -6.35 7.52
CA TYR A 452 -7.67 -6.95 7.36
C TYR A 452 -6.52 -6.08 7.88
N THR A 453 -6.64 -4.77 7.75
CA THR A 453 -5.65 -3.80 8.22
C THR A 453 -5.56 -3.71 9.74
N LEU A 454 -6.54 -4.27 10.47
CA LEU A 454 -6.46 -4.44 11.92
C LEU A 454 -5.35 -5.41 12.32
N GLY A 455 -4.97 -6.35 11.45
CA GLY A 455 -3.83 -7.24 11.69
C GLY A 455 -2.51 -6.46 11.78
N PRO A 456 -2.05 -5.82 10.69
CA PRO A 456 -0.86 -4.99 10.72
C PRO A 456 -0.90 -3.89 11.78
N ALA A 457 -2.07 -3.28 12.03
CA ALA A 457 -2.22 -2.29 13.09
C ALA A 457 -2.00 -2.88 14.49
N TYR A 458 -2.47 -4.10 14.74
CA TYR A 458 -2.25 -4.80 16.00
C TYR A 458 -0.75 -5.09 16.24
N ALA A 459 0.02 -5.39 15.18
CA ALA A 459 1.47 -5.54 15.30
C ALA A 459 2.17 -4.23 15.74
N VAL A 460 1.61 -3.07 15.37
CA VAL A 460 2.13 -1.74 15.76
C VAL A 460 1.71 -1.37 17.18
N ALA A 461 0.41 -1.43 17.45
CA ALA A 461 -0.23 -0.83 18.64
C ALA A 461 -1.25 -1.80 19.26
N PRO A 462 -0.81 -2.95 19.79
CA PRO A 462 -1.72 -3.99 20.26
C PRO A 462 -2.58 -3.54 21.44
N ALA A 463 -2.06 -2.63 22.28
CA ALA A 463 -2.75 -2.12 23.46
C ALA A 463 -3.90 -1.14 23.11
N GLU A 464 -3.83 -0.52 21.93
CA GLU A 464 -4.82 0.40 21.41
C GLU A 464 -5.84 -0.31 20.51
N VAL A 465 -5.39 -1.29 19.72
CA VAL A 465 -6.26 -2.05 18.82
C VAL A 465 -7.19 -3.00 19.58
N GLU A 466 -6.75 -3.65 20.67
CA GLU A 466 -7.63 -4.54 21.44
C GLU A 466 -8.86 -3.81 22.03
N PRO A 467 -8.74 -2.64 22.69
CA PRO A 467 -9.90 -1.85 23.10
C PRO A 467 -10.79 -1.38 21.94
N PHE A 468 -10.21 -1.06 20.77
CA PHE A 468 -10.99 -0.74 19.57
C PHE A 468 -11.83 -1.94 19.13
N LEU A 469 -11.20 -3.13 19.00
CA LEU A 469 -11.90 -4.38 18.70
C LEU A 469 -13.02 -4.67 19.70
N ALA A 470 -12.77 -4.45 21.00
CA ALA A 470 -13.77 -4.66 22.05
C ALA A 470 -14.98 -3.71 21.91
N ALA A 471 -14.73 -2.43 21.57
CA ALA A 471 -15.78 -1.43 21.40
C ALA A 471 -16.67 -1.73 20.19
N ASP A 472 -16.08 -2.23 19.10
CA ASP A 472 -16.76 -2.53 17.84
C ASP A 472 -17.18 -4.00 17.69
N TRP A 473 -16.89 -4.85 18.68
CA TRP A 473 -17.17 -6.29 18.66
C TRP A 473 -18.62 -6.66 18.30
N PRO A 474 -19.67 -5.95 18.78
CA PRO A 474 -21.04 -6.25 18.40
C PRO A 474 -21.28 -6.19 16.89
N THR A 475 -20.52 -5.38 16.15
CA THR A 475 -20.59 -5.31 14.69
C THR A 475 -19.61 -6.30 14.06
N ILE A 476 -18.35 -6.34 14.53
CA ILE A 476 -17.31 -7.24 14.00
C ILE A 476 -17.75 -8.71 14.07
N SER A 477 -18.38 -9.12 15.17
CA SER A 477 -18.88 -10.49 15.35
C SER A 477 -19.91 -10.91 14.30
N THR A 478 -20.63 -9.95 13.67
CA THR A 478 -21.58 -10.23 12.57
C THR A 478 -20.90 -10.52 11.23
N LEU A 479 -19.60 -10.19 11.11
CA LEU A 479 -18.80 -10.44 9.93
C LEU A 479 -18.14 -11.83 9.95
N LEU A 480 -18.10 -12.47 11.12
CA LEU A 480 -17.47 -13.78 11.29
C LEU A 480 -18.32 -14.87 10.63
N THR A 481 -17.66 -15.76 9.88
CA THR A 481 -18.32 -16.89 9.21
C THR A 481 -17.57 -18.20 9.45
N ASP A 482 -18.14 -19.31 8.98
CA ASP A 482 -17.50 -20.63 9.02
C ASP A 482 -16.27 -20.74 8.10
N HIS A 483 -16.10 -19.79 7.16
CA HIS A 483 -14.93 -19.68 6.28
C HIS A 483 -14.07 -18.45 6.59
N GLY A 484 -14.11 -17.94 7.82
CA GLY A 484 -13.39 -16.71 8.20
C GLY A 484 -14.21 -15.44 7.94
N PRO A 485 -13.69 -14.27 8.33
CA PRO A 485 -14.50 -13.06 8.36
C PRO A 485 -14.73 -12.53 6.95
N TRP A 486 -15.92 -11.99 6.70
CA TRP A 486 -16.13 -11.08 5.58
C TRP A 486 -15.13 -9.92 5.64
N GLU A 487 -14.68 -9.46 4.47
CA GLU A 487 -13.61 -8.48 4.37
C GLU A 487 -13.93 -7.15 5.05
N GLY A 488 -15.19 -6.70 4.95
CA GLY A 488 -15.58 -5.38 5.40
C GLY A 488 -17.08 -5.23 5.68
N TYR A 489 -17.46 -4.00 5.97
CA TYR A 489 -18.80 -3.62 6.39
C TYR A 489 -19.25 -2.36 5.67
N ASP A 490 -20.46 -2.36 5.11
CA ASP A 490 -21.08 -1.17 4.55
C ASP A 490 -21.73 -0.39 5.71
N ALA A 491 -21.06 0.65 6.18
CA ALA A 491 -21.52 1.45 7.32
C ALA A 491 -22.77 2.28 7.00
N THR A 492 -23.02 2.57 5.71
CA THR A 492 -24.20 3.30 5.25
C THR A 492 -25.43 2.41 5.33
N ASN A 493 -25.36 1.20 4.77
CA ASN A 493 -26.48 0.25 4.73
C ASN A 493 -26.54 -0.68 5.95
N LYS A 494 -25.48 -0.69 6.77
CA LYS A 494 -25.32 -1.50 7.98
C LYS A 494 -25.40 -3.00 7.72
N VAL A 495 -24.66 -3.45 6.70
CA VAL A 495 -24.62 -4.85 6.28
C VAL A 495 -23.18 -5.30 6.01
N PRO A 496 -22.88 -6.60 6.16
CA PRO A 496 -21.61 -7.17 5.73
C PRO A 496 -21.39 -6.96 4.23
N ILE A 497 -20.15 -6.67 3.84
CA ILE A 497 -19.71 -6.73 2.44
C ILE A 497 -19.31 -8.18 2.18
N THR A 498 -20.11 -8.91 1.40
CA THR A 498 -20.00 -10.37 1.25
C THR A 498 -18.97 -10.81 0.18
N PHE A 499 -17.80 -10.17 0.26
CA PHE A 499 -16.58 -10.52 -0.46
C PHE A 499 -15.46 -10.78 0.55
N GLN A 500 -14.53 -11.64 0.17
CA GLN A 500 -13.37 -11.98 0.97
C GLN A 500 -12.23 -12.32 0.01
N THR A 501 -11.17 -11.52 -0.03
CA THR A 501 -9.96 -11.88 -0.79
C THR A 501 -8.97 -12.64 0.09
N SER A 502 -8.20 -13.52 -0.54
CA SER A 502 -7.17 -14.31 0.11
C SER A 502 -6.05 -13.43 0.64
N ALA A 503 -5.59 -12.45 -0.15
CA ALA A 503 -4.55 -11.52 0.28
C ALA A 503 -4.96 -10.77 1.57
N HIS A 504 -6.21 -10.30 1.64
CA HIS A 504 -6.70 -9.58 2.82
C HIS A 504 -6.88 -10.52 4.02
N THR A 505 -7.45 -11.70 3.81
CA THR A 505 -7.65 -12.65 4.91
C THR A 505 -6.32 -13.16 5.47
N PHE A 506 -5.34 -13.44 4.62
CA PHE A 506 -4.00 -13.83 5.08
C PHE A 506 -3.25 -12.66 5.72
N SER A 507 -3.35 -11.44 5.18
CA SER A 507 -2.80 -10.24 5.81
C SER A 507 -3.35 -10.03 7.24
N LEU A 508 -4.65 -10.26 7.45
CA LEU A 508 -5.24 -10.22 8.79
C LEU A 508 -4.58 -11.23 9.73
N ILE A 509 -4.46 -12.49 9.28
CA ILE A 509 -3.87 -13.58 10.07
C ILE A 509 -2.42 -13.25 10.43
N LEU A 510 -1.61 -12.94 9.42
CA LEU A 510 -0.17 -12.72 9.58
C LEU A 510 0.12 -11.44 10.38
N GLY A 511 -0.65 -10.37 10.15
CA GLY A 511 -0.56 -9.14 10.91
C GLY A 511 -0.89 -9.33 12.39
N LEU A 512 -1.99 -10.05 12.72
CA LEU A 512 -2.33 -10.37 14.10
C LEU A 512 -1.26 -11.25 14.78
N LEU A 513 -0.62 -12.16 14.04
CA LEU A 513 0.49 -12.95 14.55
C LEU A 513 1.73 -12.09 14.83
N GLY A 514 1.95 -11.00 14.08
CA GLY A 514 2.98 -9.99 14.37
C GLY A 514 4.43 -10.46 14.20
N THR A 515 4.67 -11.46 13.36
CA THR A 515 5.95 -12.20 13.23
C THR A 515 6.78 -11.82 12.00
N ALA A 516 6.23 -11.03 11.08
CA ALA A 516 6.85 -10.70 9.80
C ALA A 516 8.27 -10.11 9.93
N SER A 517 8.44 -9.12 10.80
CA SER A 517 9.73 -8.46 11.05
C SER A 517 10.77 -9.40 11.65
N ASP A 518 10.37 -10.26 12.59
CA ASP A 518 11.27 -11.25 13.20
C ASP A 518 11.77 -12.25 12.15
N HIS A 519 10.85 -12.78 11.32
CA HIS A 519 11.20 -13.73 10.27
C HIS A 519 12.12 -13.09 9.21
N MET A 520 11.83 -11.85 8.79
CA MET A 520 12.69 -11.14 7.85
C MET A 520 14.07 -10.83 8.46
N ARG A 521 14.14 -10.44 9.74
CA ARG A 521 15.43 -10.24 10.42
C ARG A 521 16.29 -11.50 10.36
N VAL A 522 15.73 -12.65 10.74
CA VAL A 522 16.44 -13.94 10.67
C VAL A 522 16.90 -14.22 9.24
N TYR A 523 16.05 -13.99 8.24
CA TYR A 523 16.44 -14.13 6.83
C TYR A 523 17.64 -13.26 6.48
N LEU A 524 17.57 -11.95 6.73
CA LEU A 524 18.61 -10.99 6.37
C LEU A 524 19.94 -11.29 7.09
N GLU A 525 19.90 -11.69 8.36
CA GLU A 525 21.09 -12.10 9.11
C GLU A 525 21.76 -13.34 8.49
N THR A 526 20.98 -14.36 8.11
CA THR A 526 21.53 -15.57 7.46
C THR A 526 22.11 -15.31 6.07
N LYS A 527 21.79 -14.16 5.47
CA LYS A 527 22.25 -13.73 4.14
C LYS A 527 23.26 -12.59 4.18
N ASP A 528 23.68 -12.15 5.37
CA ASP A 528 24.57 -11.00 5.56
C ASP A 528 24.03 -9.70 4.92
N LEU A 529 22.70 -9.53 4.93
CA LEU A 529 21.99 -8.37 4.37
C LEU A 529 21.53 -7.37 5.44
N ALA A 530 21.63 -7.72 6.73
CA ALA A 530 21.13 -6.90 7.83
C ALA A 530 21.79 -5.50 7.87
N ARG A 531 23.10 -5.42 7.61
CA ARG A 531 23.81 -4.13 7.55
C ARG A 531 23.27 -3.22 6.44
N GLY A 532 22.95 -3.77 5.28
CA GLY A 532 22.36 -2.97 4.19
C GLY A 532 21.01 -2.38 4.58
N LEU A 533 20.22 -3.11 5.38
CA LEU A 533 18.97 -2.59 5.94
C LEU A 533 19.22 -1.46 6.96
N ASP A 534 20.25 -1.57 7.79
CA ASP A 534 20.66 -0.49 8.70
C ASP A 534 21.03 0.79 7.94
N ASP A 535 21.68 0.66 6.77
CA ASP A 535 22.02 1.79 5.91
C ASP A 535 20.75 2.44 5.30
N VAL A 536 19.72 1.64 4.97
CA VAL A 536 18.42 2.16 4.49
C VAL A 536 17.72 2.97 5.58
N PHE A 537 17.69 2.45 6.80
CA PHE A 537 17.03 3.07 7.95
C PHE A 537 17.97 3.86 8.86
N HIS A 538 19.07 4.37 8.30
CA HIS A 538 20.02 5.18 9.03
C HIS A 538 19.34 6.43 9.59
N ALA A 539 19.46 6.65 10.90
CA ALA A 539 18.98 7.86 11.56
C ALA A 539 20.09 8.92 11.58
N GLY A 540 19.75 10.11 11.09
CA GLY A 540 20.63 11.25 11.01
C GLY A 540 20.97 11.87 12.36
N ALA A 541 22.13 12.53 12.43
CA ALA A 541 22.56 13.28 13.62
C ALA A 541 21.74 14.55 13.87
N GLY A 542 20.94 15.00 12.89
CA GLY A 542 20.20 16.26 12.94
C GLY A 542 20.99 17.47 12.44
N ALA A 543 20.32 18.61 12.37
CA ALA A 543 20.86 19.87 11.88
C ALA A 543 20.14 21.08 12.50
N ASP A 544 20.86 22.18 12.67
CA ASP A 544 20.26 23.50 12.94
C ASP A 544 20.27 24.33 11.65
N LEU A 545 19.08 24.55 11.09
CA LEU A 545 18.89 25.19 9.79
C LEU A 545 18.87 26.73 9.89
N LEU A 546 18.94 27.29 11.09
CA LEU A 546 19.20 28.73 11.31
C LEU A 546 20.66 29.02 11.66
N SER A 547 21.50 28.00 11.84
CA SER A 547 22.93 28.19 12.09
C SER A 547 23.68 28.78 10.89
N ASP A 548 24.98 29.00 11.05
CA ASP A 548 25.86 29.45 9.96
C ASP A 548 26.07 28.39 8.88
N ALA A 549 25.65 27.14 9.10
CA ALA A 549 25.66 26.08 8.10
C ALA A 549 24.63 26.29 6.97
N ALA A 550 23.66 27.17 7.18
CA ALA A 550 22.59 27.47 6.23
C ALA A 550 22.62 28.93 5.75
N SER A 551 22.26 29.14 4.49
CA SER A 551 21.84 30.44 3.98
C SER A 551 20.32 30.53 4.04
N ALA A 552 19.78 31.66 4.50
CA ALA A 552 18.35 31.88 4.61
C ALA A 552 17.93 33.13 3.84
N PHE A 553 16.87 33.03 3.05
CA PHE A 553 16.27 34.17 2.33
C PHE A 553 14.78 33.94 2.10
N ALA A 554 14.04 35.02 1.87
CA ALA A 554 12.63 34.97 1.50
C ALA A 554 12.40 35.61 0.13
N TRP A 555 11.35 35.18 -0.55
CA TRP A 555 10.90 35.74 -1.83
C TRP A 555 9.37 35.81 -1.87
N ASP A 556 8.88 36.50 -2.90
CA ASP A 556 7.48 36.53 -3.33
C ASP A 556 7.49 36.85 -4.84
N ALA A 557 6.31 36.97 -5.46
CA ALA A 557 6.14 37.48 -6.80
C ALA A 557 6.77 38.87 -6.95
N LYS A 558 7.32 39.16 -8.13
CA LYS A 558 8.13 40.36 -8.41
C LYS A 558 7.41 41.67 -8.08
N GLU A 559 6.07 41.68 -8.17
CA GLU A 559 5.21 42.84 -7.90
C GLU A 559 4.92 43.06 -6.41
N ASN A 560 5.31 42.14 -5.53
CA ASN A 560 5.05 42.17 -4.09
C ASN A 560 6.36 42.01 -3.30
N PRO A 561 7.15 43.08 -3.09
CA PRO A 561 8.43 42.93 -2.40
C PRO A 561 8.24 42.43 -0.96
N ILE A 562 9.10 41.48 -0.56
CA ILE A 562 9.16 40.96 0.80
C ILE A 562 10.43 41.48 1.49
N GLU A 563 10.28 41.99 2.71
CA GLU A 563 11.39 42.33 3.58
C GLU A 563 11.81 41.07 4.35
N SER A 564 13.08 40.70 4.31
CA SER A 564 13.60 39.58 5.09
C SER A 564 15.01 39.82 5.59
N GLY A 565 15.36 39.16 6.69
CA GLY A 565 16.65 39.30 7.32
C GLY A 565 16.78 38.47 8.59
N ARG A 566 17.92 38.61 9.26
CA ARG A 566 18.14 38.03 10.59
C ARG A 566 18.01 39.10 11.66
N ASP A 567 17.37 38.74 12.76
CA ASP A 567 17.34 39.50 14.02
C ASP A 567 17.88 38.59 15.12
N GLY A 568 19.17 38.75 15.44
CA GLY A 568 19.91 37.78 16.25
C GLY A 568 19.92 36.38 15.63
N ALA A 569 19.43 35.38 16.37
CA ALA A 569 19.32 34.00 15.91
C ALA A 569 18.03 33.71 15.09
N ALA A 570 17.10 34.67 15.04
CA ALA A 570 15.83 34.49 14.33
C ALA A 570 15.92 34.97 12.88
N PHE A 571 15.09 34.39 12.01
CA PHE A 571 14.88 34.84 10.64
C PHE A 571 13.48 35.44 10.49
N PHE A 572 13.33 36.59 9.85
CA PHE A 572 12.02 37.21 9.64
C PHE A 572 11.70 37.40 8.15
N ALA A 573 10.41 37.37 7.83
CA ALA A 573 9.86 37.67 6.51
C ALA A 573 8.56 38.47 6.67
N ARG A 574 8.51 39.66 6.07
CA ARG A 574 7.41 40.62 6.21
C ARG A 574 6.98 41.20 4.87
N SER A 575 5.67 41.26 4.65
CA SER A 575 5.08 41.97 3.52
C SER A 575 3.69 42.46 3.87
N PRO A 576 3.28 43.69 3.47
CA PRO A 576 1.92 44.15 3.66
C PRO A 576 0.91 43.38 2.79
N ARG A 577 1.38 42.74 1.71
CA ARG A 577 0.55 41.99 0.77
C ARG A 577 1.38 40.93 0.07
N ILE A 578 1.06 39.66 0.30
CA ILE A 578 1.74 38.54 -0.34
C ILE A 578 1.00 38.03 -1.58
N ALA A 579 1.71 37.40 -2.52
CA ALA A 579 1.09 36.66 -3.62
C ALA A 579 1.47 35.18 -3.59
N GLU A 580 2.76 34.88 -3.71
CA GLU A 580 3.35 33.55 -3.68
C GLU A 580 4.60 33.55 -2.78
N PRO A 581 4.46 33.91 -1.49
CA PRO A 581 5.61 34.10 -0.62
C PRO A 581 6.25 32.75 -0.26
N GLY A 582 7.56 32.78 -0.04
CA GLY A 582 8.30 31.64 0.49
C GLY A 582 9.56 32.05 1.24
N ALA A 583 10.09 31.12 2.02
CA ALA A 583 11.39 31.21 2.67
C ALA A 583 12.16 29.91 2.45
N ALA A 584 13.46 30.01 2.16
CA ALA A 584 14.33 28.87 1.92
C ALA A 584 15.50 28.88 2.88
N PHE A 585 15.87 27.69 3.34
CA PHE A 585 17.04 27.38 4.14
C PHE A 585 17.91 26.42 3.35
N VAL A 586 19.02 26.93 2.81
CA VAL A 586 19.86 26.22 1.86
C VAL A 586 21.17 25.83 2.54
N ALA A 587 21.49 24.54 2.53
CA ALA A 587 22.77 24.04 3.04
C ALA A 587 23.92 24.68 2.25
N LYS A 588 24.89 25.26 2.97
CA LYS A 588 26.13 25.76 2.35
C LYS A 588 27.04 24.63 1.91
N ASP A 589 26.96 23.48 2.58
CA ASP A 589 27.65 22.26 2.17
C ASP A 589 26.96 21.62 0.95
N GLU A 590 27.77 21.03 0.07
CA GLU A 590 27.32 20.25 -1.09
C GLU A 590 26.78 18.86 -0.70
N ALA A 591 27.12 18.37 0.49
CA ALA A 591 26.54 17.16 1.06
C ALA A 591 25.05 17.33 1.41
N GLY A 592 24.61 18.56 1.72
CA GLY A 592 23.26 18.84 2.23
C GLY A 592 23.13 18.59 3.74
N PHE A 593 21.91 18.71 4.26
CA PHE A 593 21.53 18.31 5.62
C PHE A 593 21.12 16.84 5.64
N GLU A 594 21.45 16.17 6.74
CA GLU A 594 21.00 14.82 7.04
C GLU A 594 19.79 14.89 7.98
N LEU A 595 18.59 14.65 7.43
CA LEU A 595 17.31 14.79 8.14
C LEU A 595 16.60 13.45 8.41
N SER A 596 17.17 12.33 7.95
CA SER A 596 16.60 10.99 8.06
C SER A 596 16.29 10.61 9.51
N GLY A 597 15.07 10.19 9.80
CA GLY A 597 14.68 9.70 11.13
C GLY A 597 14.63 10.76 12.24
N THR A 598 14.81 12.04 11.91
CA THR A 598 14.82 13.13 12.88
C THR A 598 13.42 13.70 13.14
N VAL A 599 13.26 14.45 14.23
CA VAL A 599 12.11 15.33 14.46
C VAL A 599 12.46 16.72 13.91
N LEU A 600 11.73 17.15 12.89
CA LEU A 600 11.80 18.51 12.36
C LEU A 600 10.91 19.44 13.19
N THR A 601 11.51 20.43 13.84
CA THR A 601 10.82 21.41 14.68
C THR A 601 10.96 22.81 14.11
N LEU A 602 9.81 23.45 13.87
CA LEU A 602 9.67 24.86 13.51
C LEU A 602 9.08 25.64 14.69
N ARG A 603 9.88 26.51 15.30
CA ARG A 603 9.43 27.50 16.28
C ARG A 603 9.27 28.84 15.59
N TYR A 604 8.12 29.47 15.76
CA TYR A 604 7.77 30.68 15.01
C TYR A 604 6.91 31.66 15.81
N ARG A 605 6.76 32.86 15.28
CA ARG A 605 5.78 33.87 15.65
C ARG A 605 5.10 34.35 14.37
N LEU A 606 3.78 34.34 14.36
CA LEU A 606 2.98 34.82 13.22
C LEU A 606 2.09 35.98 13.69
N GLY A 607 2.35 37.18 13.15
CA GLY A 607 1.58 38.39 13.41
C GLY A 607 0.32 38.50 12.55
N SER A 608 0.31 37.85 11.39
CA SER A 608 -0.80 37.79 10.43
C SER A 608 -1.81 36.68 10.76
N ASP A 609 -2.90 36.61 9.99
CA ASP A 609 -3.93 35.58 10.19
C ASP A 609 -3.40 34.16 9.99
N PRO A 610 -4.00 33.15 10.66
CA PRO A 610 -3.61 31.76 10.50
C PRO A 610 -3.60 31.35 9.04
N THR A 611 -2.54 30.66 8.64
CA THR A 611 -2.29 30.36 7.22
C THR A 611 -1.72 28.95 7.08
N PRO A 612 -2.35 28.08 6.26
CA PRO A 612 -1.76 26.81 5.89
C PRO A 612 -0.47 27.03 5.11
N ALA A 613 0.56 26.28 5.47
CA ALA A 613 1.87 26.33 4.85
C ALA A 613 2.37 24.93 4.51
N LYS A 614 3.42 24.89 3.70
CA LYS A 614 4.05 23.67 3.22
C LYS A 614 5.56 23.80 3.36
N ILE A 615 6.18 22.81 3.98
CA ILE A 615 7.63 22.64 4.00
C ILE A 615 8.00 21.60 2.93
N ALA A 616 8.72 22.00 1.89
CA ALA A 616 9.30 21.08 0.92
C ALA A 616 10.75 20.76 1.33
N LEU A 617 11.10 19.47 1.32
CA LEU A 617 12.45 18.97 1.56
C LEU A 617 13.05 18.60 0.20
N LYS A 618 13.96 19.42 -0.31
CA LYS A 618 14.55 19.20 -1.64
C LYS A 618 15.91 18.50 -1.51
N PRO A 619 16.10 17.33 -2.13
CA PRO A 619 17.36 16.61 -2.06
C PRO A 619 18.47 17.37 -2.81
N VAL A 620 19.72 17.02 -2.53
CA VAL A 620 20.84 17.35 -3.42
C VAL A 620 20.59 16.73 -4.78
N ALA A 621 20.73 17.52 -5.84
CA ALA A 621 20.53 17.08 -7.20
C ALA A 621 21.58 16.04 -7.61
N THR A 622 21.11 15.02 -8.32
CA THR A 622 21.87 13.91 -8.88
C THR A 622 21.37 13.63 -10.30
N ALA A 623 22.05 12.73 -11.02
CA ALA A 623 21.61 12.34 -12.35
C ALA A 623 20.20 11.70 -12.37
N THR A 624 19.78 11.06 -11.27
CA THR A 624 18.54 10.27 -11.19
C THR A 624 17.36 11.03 -10.59
N ASN A 625 17.59 12.14 -9.87
CA ASN A 625 16.52 12.89 -9.17
C ASN A 625 16.34 14.35 -9.63
N ALA A 626 17.04 14.78 -10.69
CA ALA A 626 16.92 16.13 -11.26
C ALA A 626 15.87 16.23 -12.39
N GLY A 627 15.33 15.10 -12.83
CA GLY A 627 14.35 15.01 -13.92
C GLY A 627 12.93 15.35 -13.48
N PRO A 628 12.02 15.63 -14.44
CA PRO A 628 10.59 15.68 -14.17
C PRO A 628 10.07 14.28 -13.77
N GLY A 629 9.00 14.22 -12.98
CA GLY A 629 8.35 12.96 -12.59
C GLY A 629 8.67 12.47 -11.16
N ILE A 630 9.64 13.06 -10.47
CA ILE A 630 9.88 12.76 -9.05
C ILE A 630 8.79 13.39 -8.19
N ILE A 631 8.08 12.57 -7.41
CA ILE A 631 7.12 13.07 -6.43
C ILE A 631 7.88 13.87 -5.35
N PRO A 632 7.48 15.11 -5.05
CA PRO A 632 8.18 15.92 -4.07
C PRO A 632 7.96 15.42 -2.66
N THR A 633 8.96 15.63 -1.80
CA THR A 633 8.85 15.42 -0.35
C THR A 633 8.30 16.67 0.31
N GLU A 634 7.10 16.59 0.88
CA GLU A 634 6.36 17.75 1.38
C GLU A 634 5.67 17.50 2.71
N ILE A 635 5.70 18.48 3.60
CA ILE A 635 5.02 18.48 4.90
C ILE A 635 4.02 19.62 4.92
N VAL A 636 2.74 19.30 5.08
CA VAL A 636 1.69 20.30 5.26
C VAL A 636 1.58 20.63 6.74
N ILE A 637 1.55 21.93 7.06
CA ILE A 637 1.44 22.44 8.42
C ILE A 637 0.47 23.60 8.48
N ASP A 638 -0.08 23.87 9.67
CA ASP A 638 -0.86 25.07 9.94
C ASP A 638 -0.11 26.01 10.87
N LEU A 639 0.05 27.27 10.47
CA LEU A 639 0.66 28.30 11.30
C LEU A 639 -0.44 29.13 11.97
N ALA A 640 -0.47 29.10 13.29
CA ALA A 640 -1.41 29.86 14.11
C ALA A 640 -0.86 31.26 14.43
N ARG A 641 -1.74 32.26 14.43
CA ARG A 641 -1.42 33.62 14.88
C ARG A 641 -1.11 33.62 16.38
N GLY A 642 -0.05 34.31 16.80
CA GLY A 642 0.28 34.42 18.22
C GLY A 642 1.73 34.80 18.51
N GLY A 643 2.07 34.88 19.80
CA GLY A 643 3.39 35.33 20.29
C GLY A 643 4.51 34.29 20.13
N SER A 644 4.21 33.00 20.24
CA SER A 644 5.12 31.88 19.94
C SER A 644 4.30 30.63 19.64
N GLY A 645 4.60 29.96 18.54
CA GLY A 645 4.05 28.67 18.14
C GLY A 645 5.16 27.69 17.82
N GLU A 646 4.85 26.41 17.88
CA GLU A 646 5.76 25.31 17.55
C GLU A 646 5.01 24.26 16.73
N VAL A 647 5.67 23.76 15.68
CA VAL A 647 5.25 22.58 14.94
C VAL A 647 6.41 21.60 14.94
N SER A 648 6.15 20.37 15.38
CA SER A 648 7.13 19.28 15.41
C SER A 648 6.60 18.10 14.61
N VAL A 649 7.41 17.58 13.69
CA VAL A 649 7.05 16.52 12.76
C VAL A 649 8.13 15.45 12.75
N GLN A 650 7.75 14.20 13.05
CA GLN A 650 8.65 13.06 12.88
C GLN A 650 8.88 12.80 11.39
N LEU A 651 10.15 12.68 10.99
CA LEU A 651 10.53 12.29 9.63
C LEU A 651 10.87 10.80 9.58
N PRO A 652 10.56 10.09 8.48
CA PRO A 652 10.95 8.69 8.33
C PRO A 652 12.47 8.56 8.28
N ALA A 653 13.02 7.47 8.81
CA ALA A 653 14.39 7.09 8.47
C ALA A 653 14.37 6.55 7.03
N THR A 654 15.01 7.24 6.09
CA THR A 654 15.03 6.86 4.68
C THR A 654 16.22 7.51 3.96
N PRO A 655 16.84 6.85 2.97
CA PRO A 655 17.93 7.43 2.21
C PRO A 655 17.54 8.72 1.49
N GLY A 656 16.26 8.92 1.19
CA GLY A 656 15.72 10.12 0.54
C GLY A 656 15.92 11.41 1.33
N LEU A 657 16.10 11.29 2.65
CA LEU A 657 16.34 12.42 3.56
C LEU A 657 17.79 12.56 3.99
N ALA A 658 18.68 11.72 3.47
CA ALA A 658 20.07 11.71 3.90
C ALA A 658 20.87 12.93 3.43
N ARG A 659 20.39 13.57 2.36
CA ARG A 659 21.09 14.66 1.67
C ARG A 659 20.09 15.71 1.18
N VAL A 660 19.59 16.53 2.08
CA VAL A 660 18.62 17.60 1.78
C VAL A 660 19.35 18.93 1.55
N LYS A 661 19.30 19.45 0.32
CA LYS A 661 19.96 20.72 -0.03
C LYS A 661 19.16 21.93 0.44
N GLU A 662 17.84 21.88 0.32
CA GLU A 662 16.96 22.99 0.67
C GLU A 662 15.78 22.54 1.52
N VAL A 663 15.47 23.32 2.56
CA VAL A 663 14.19 23.26 3.26
C VAL A 663 13.42 24.53 2.94
N VAL A 664 12.25 24.38 2.33
CA VAL A 664 11.51 25.48 1.71
C VAL A 664 10.11 25.59 2.30
N LEU A 665 9.85 26.68 3.02
CA LEU A 665 8.53 27.03 3.52
C LEU A 665 7.79 27.88 2.48
N THR A 666 6.62 27.43 2.04
CA THR A 666 5.72 28.17 1.13
C THR A 666 4.31 28.22 1.70
N PHE A 667 3.54 29.24 1.32
CA PHE A 667 2.19 29.44 1.85
C PHE A 667 1.12 29.05 0.83
N ALA A 668 -0.02 28.56 1.29
CA ALA A 668 -1.12 28.17 0.42
C ALA A 668 -1.64 29.36 -0.41
N LYS A 669 -2.15 29.10 -1.63
CA LYS A 669 -2.76 30.13 -2.50
C LYS A 669 -3.86 30.95 -1.82
N SER A 670 -4.54 30.37 -0.83
CA SER A 670 -5.55 31.05 0.01
C SER A 670 -4.98 32.20 0.88
N ALA A 671 -3.66 32.33 0.97
CA ALA A 671 -2.94 33.41 1.63
C ALA A 671 -2.75 34.63 0.72
N ALA A 672 -2.89 34.48 -0.60
CA ALA A 672 -2.67 35.55 -1.55
C ALA A 672 -3.54 36.78 -1.24
N GLY A 673 -2.93 37.97 -1.27
CA GLY A 673 -3.55 39.24 -0.94
C GLY A 673 -3.53 39.63 0.54
N LYS A 674 -3.08 38.75 1.45
CA LYS A 674 -3.02 39.02 2.90
C LYS A 674 -1.64 39.57 3.33
N PRO A 675 -1.53 40.26 4.46
CA PRO A 675 -0.22 40.58 5.03
C PRO A 675 0.48 39.33 5.57
N LEU A 676 1.81 39.35 5.56
CA LEU A 676 2.66 38.36 6.22
C LEU A 676 3.57 39.08 7.23
N ASP A 677 3.57 38.60 8.47
CA ASP A 677 4.56 38.96 9.49
C ASP A 677 4.99 37.69 10.19
N LEU A 678 5.98 37.02 9.60
CA LEU A 678 6.54 35.77 10.11
C LEU A 678 7.91 36.05 10.73
N THR A 679 8.12 35.52 11.93
CA THR A 679 9.45 35.37 12.53
C THR A 679 9.68 33.90 12.85
N ILE A 680 10.67 33.28 12.24
CA ILE A 680 11.12 31.92 12.55
C ILE A 680 12.17 32.03 13.66
N LEU A 681 11.80 31.55 14.85
CA LEU A 681 12.58 31.58 16.08
C LEU A 681 13.54 30.39 16.19
N GLY A 682 13.24 29.30 15.48
CA GLY A 682 14.06 28.09 15.42
C GLY A 682 13.59 27.19 14.28
N LEU A 683 14.53 26.61 13.54
CA LEU A 683 14.27 25.54 12.58
C LEU A 683 15.37 24.50 12.73
N SER A 684 15.03 23.35 13.30
CA SER A 684 16.01 22.31 13.61
C SER A 684 15.46 20.93 13.36
N ALA A 685 16.33 20.03 12.95
CA ALA A 685 16.11 18.59 12.94
C ALA A 685 16.93 17.96 14.07
N THR A 686 16.29 17.18 14.93
CA THR A 686 16.98 16.53 16.06
C THR A 686 16.66 15.04 16.11
N PRO A 687 17.61 14.15 16.48
CA PRO A 687 17.32 12.74 16.66
C PRO A 687 16.19 12.52 17.65
N LEU A 688 15.33 11.52 17.39
CA LEU A 688 14.33 11.08 18.35
C LEU A 688 15.05 10.57 19.61
N ARG A 689 14.68 11.10 20.78
CA ARG A 689 15.32 10.78 22.07
C ARG A 689 14.77 9.52 22.70
#